data_AF-A0A5C7UNZ8-F1
#
_entry.id   AF-A0A5C7UNZ8-F1
#
_cell.length_a   1.000
_cell.length_b   1.000
_cell.length_c   1.000
_cell.angle_alpha   90.00
_cell.angle_beta   90.00
_cell.angle_gamma   90.00
#
_symmetry.space_group_name_H-M   'P 1'
#
loop_
_entity.id
_entity.type
_entity.pdbx_description
1 polymer ?
#
loop_
_entity_poly.entity_id
_entity_poly.type
_entity_poly.pdbx_seq_one_letter_code
_entity_poly.pdbx_strand_id
1 'polypeptide(L)'
;MILVIDKIIQLSRFFRVYASDASVEASGQTVTKDKWYGFRGQIKWARDYTNSFTWLVVLFFFLVVGIGRVEAQNNGFSVHNTFRNTGNDGDPIVTGLSAALIGTPGDGWLRLTSNMGNQRGYAYIDKPFTPPLGMSIQFAYRAWAPDGISNNIGIGLADGISVYLFDGATTFNPGSCGGGLMYSRSYCGGVGGAVASALDGGYVGIGLDEYGNYSCKDAIASDDNGPGTDATRATNYSSSIAIRGSSPNTAYIGGTNVNLKNAFDATLNGVAIGTTTAGNPPDVNKYYRQVRFYLLPTGSYPVQGQPDIPDNNVAADGTVDMLISVFIQTQTGGPFRTVIYNKRLNQRIRVDGTKTFKIGFGASTGGGYSNHDIRDMVAAAPMQLQTINTVTPGTTVVGGGVTYTTVIKNTGLHDVSTLSSGRATFVINTTGVDIINPQNIPLGAVINEGNTNPGNLVTTITYNAAASTPGNYVYTVSNFPVGASIVLKYNGTISSTAASAINKTSIIPPNGYLNIDPNSGNSYAQTFIQPVLTKPSDITAACSGVALNKSFSSVPNDFTSYTWSRSANANIGGPSNGAGTVLNDVLTNTSGVDQTITYSVTPQITAVVVNADGSSNPNVTNTSTGNSQTFNVTLKSTSGGANPDITVTSFNDGANLILTASSGLVSPTFTWYKDANKTGGSIGTGAQLTVPLNSKTPAWQVGDSYTYFVTVSASGTCESIIVTKTITIPSSIQPITLTFTDINGTPLNPSQVNGSAAGTPVYLRASLPPLYPAPAGGVTIILSRDGTSTAVSGSDYNVNISPWQIVIPATKSSVTATVFLAKNVGVIGKSSQLTLDGVAPAGYVMGSTPTIQINDTTGNAPGSITVTISSGTVSETQAITLTASLPSGITTANPLTVTITPAPGFLSGYSVNGAPVTAGTFNVVIPAGAGSISFVVKTVLNNSAANIVYALNGTATDGTRTFTVNSGTLTVTSSGLVLHVDNSVTPTVQVLGGAVTYTTVISNIGVHDLNVGTGSATFSVNVSGVDLATDVNGIVFRSKRLGGTSFNYVSGNGGSYTYTVGNLPAGGSLTLTYVGTMSSTASSGVNVGHILPPPPYVNNDVHRGYGAAQTFLMPVMIQPYDDHTCSGVALNKGFS
;
A
#
# COMPACT_ATOMS: atom_id res chain seq x y z
N MET A 1 35.04 46.90 3.22
CA MET A 1 36.19 46.26 3.90
C MET A 1 36.61 47.00 5.18
N ILE A 2 36.61 48.34 5.23
CA ILE A 2 36.86 49.12 6.48
C ILE A 2 35.71 49.01 7.51
N LEU A 3 34.46 48.76 7.10
CA LEU A 3 33.33 48.57 8.02
C LEU A 3 33.27 47.21 8.75
N VAL A 4 34.06 46.22 8.34
CA VAL A 4 34.08 44.87 8.94
C VAL A 4 35.14 44.78 10.05
N ILE A 5 36.20 45.58 9.96
CA ILE A 5 37.30 45.64 10.94
C ILE A 5 36.82 46.29 12.25
N ASP A 6 35.90 47.26 12.19
CA ASP A 6 35.39 47.96 13.38
C ASP A 6 34.43 47.10 14.23
N LYS A 7 33.74 46.12 13.60
CA LYS A 7 32.87 45.17 14.33
C LYS A 7 33.64 44.01 14.98
N ILE A 8 34.82 43.66 14.48
CA ILE A 8 35.66 42.60 15.07
C ILE A 8 36.43 43.12 16.30
N ILE A 9 36.79 44.40 16.33
CA ILE A 9 37.45 45.01 17.50
C ILE A 9 36.48 45.15 18.70
N GLN A 10 35.18 45.33 18.45
CA GLN A 10 34.13 45.36 19.49
C GLN A 10 33.85 43.98 20.11
N LEU A 11 34.03 42.86 19.38
CA LEU A 11 33.83 41.50 19.92
C LEU A 11 34.96 41.04 20.86
N SER A 12 36.16 41.59 20.71
CA SER A 12 37.34 41.25 21.54
C SER A 12 37.29 41.79 22.98
N ARG A 13 36.33 42.68 23.29
CA ARG A 13 36.13 43.24 24.64
C ARG A 13 35.05 42.53 25.46
N PHE A 14 34.37 41.52 24.89
CA PHE A 14 33.31 40.77 25.57
C PHE A 14 33.78 39.47 26.25
N PHE A 15 35.02 39.02 26.03
CA PHE A 15 35.62 37.83 26.65
C PHE A 15 36.68 38.17 27.71
N ARG A 16 36.36 39.09 28.62
CA ARG A 16 37.20 39.39 29.79
C ARG A 16 36.41 39.67 31.08
N VAL A 17 35.39 38.86 31.39
CA VAL A 17 34.87 38.69 32.76
C VAL A 17 34.29 37.27 32.84
N TYR A 18 34.48 36.60 33.99
CA TYR A 18 34.07 35.23 34.37
C TYR A 18 35.12 34.13 34.22
N ALA A 19 36.08 34.12 35.15
CA ALA A 19 36.59 32.88 35.76
C ALA A 19 37.33 33.22 37.07
N SER A 20 36.60 33.29 38.19
CA SER A 20 37.13 33.04 39.54
C SER A 20 35.96 32.83 40.50
N ASP A 21 35.70 31.58 40.85
CA ASP A 21 35.70 31.13 42.26
C ASP A 21 35.02 29.74 42.38
N ALA A 22 35.87 28.75 42.64
CA ALA A 22 35.50 27.48 43.23
C ALA A 22 36.11 27.46 44.63
N SER A 23 35.28 27.30 45.66
CA SER A 23 35.70 27.02 47.03
C SER A 23 35.07 25.70 47.48
N VAL A 24 35.92 24.67 47.62
CA VAL A 24 35.65 23.49 48.44
C VAL A 24 36.53 23.63 49.68
N GLU A 25 35.91 23.64 50.85
CA GLU A 25 36.57 23.58 52.15
C GLU A 25 37.07 22.16 52.44
N ALA A 26 38.31 22.02 52.92
CA ALA A 26 38.63 21.23 54.11
C ALA A 26 40.12 21.36 54.49
N SER A 27 40.35 22.02 55.62
CA SER A 27 41.30 21.71 56.70
C SER A 27 42.78 21.40 56.41
N GLY A 28 43.65 22.20 57.05
CA GLY A 28 44.76 21.63 57.85
C GLY A 28 46.18 21.90 57.33
N GLN A 29 46.88 22.80 58.04
CA GLN A 29 48.35 23.01 58.05
C GLN A 29 49.11 21.66 58.16
N THR A 30 50.35 21.43 57.73
CA THR A 30 51.63 22.19 57.70
C THR A 30 52.57 21.34 56.81
N VAL A 31 53.55 21.85 56.04
CA VAL A 31 54.99 21.93 56.39
C VAL A 31 55.77 22.38 55.14
N THR A 32 56.77 23.21 55.38
CA THR A 32 57.72 23.87 54.49
C THR A 32 58.85 22.99 53.90
N LYS A 33 59.22 23.30 52.65
CA LYS A 33 60.58 23.68 52.16
C LYS A 33 61.75 22.68 52.34
N ASP A 34 62.24 22.13 51.22
CA ASP A 34 63.66 22.18 50.80
C ASP A 34 63.86 21.42 49.45
N LYS A 35 64.38 22.10 48.41
CA LYS A 35 65.70 21.87 47.76
C LYS A 35 65.72 20.70 46.74
N TRP A 36 66.33 20.73 45.54
CA TRP A 36 67.37 21.57 44.94
C TRP A 36 67.46 21.31 43.40
N TYR A 37 67.73 22.38 42.62
CA TYR A 37 68.66 22.55 41.47
C TYR A 37 68.68 21.55 40.28
N GLY A 38 68.86 21.98 39.01
CA GLY A 38 69.05 23.32 38.44
C GLY A 38 69.47 23.32 36.95
N PHE A 39 69.27 24.49 36.30
CA PHE A 39 70.13 25.18 35.30
C PHE A 39 70.44 24.50 33.94
N ARG A 40 70.49 25.14 32.75
CA ARG A 40 70.62 26.56 32.33
C ARG A 40 70.42 26.69 30.79
N GLY A 41 69.96 27.84 30.29
CA GLY A 41 70.11 28.20 28.86
C GLY A 41 69.47 29.55 28.50
N GLN A 42 70.27 30.59 28.34
CA GLN A 42 69.88 32.00 28.13
C GLN A 42 69.36 32.30 26.71
N ILE A 43 68.42 33.24 26.57
CA ILE A 43 68.19 33.99 25.33
C ILE A 43 68.33 35.49 25.63
N LYS A 44 69.38 36.09 25.05
CA LYS A 44 69.59 37.54 24.95
C LYS A 44 68.85 38.07 23.72
N TRP A 45 68.27 39.25 23.87
CA TRP A 45 67.62 40.01 22.81
C TRP A 45 68.65 40.53 21.80
N ALA A 46 68.38 40.31 20.51
CA ALA A 46 68.93 41.12 19.42
C ALA A 46 67.76 41.63 18.56
N ARG A 47 67.78 42.94 18.38
CA ARG A 47 66.79 43.80 17.73
C ARG A 47 67.18 43.89 16.26
N ASP A 48 66.31 43.45 15.35
CA ASP A 48 66.27 43.97 13.96
C ASP A 48 64.87 43.77 13.36
N TYR A 49 64.11 44.86 13.45
CA TYR A 49 62.79 45.08 12.86
C TYR A 49 62.98 45.56 11.42
N THR A 50 62.95 44.66 10.43
CA THR A 50 62.73 45.07 9.02
C THR A 50 62.28 43.97 8.06
N ASN A 51 62.05 42.74 8.52
CA ASN A 51 61.59 41.64 7.63
C ASN A 51 60.26 40.99 8.05
N SER A 52 59.63 41.46 9.13
CA SER A 52 58.43 40.84 9.67
C SER A 52 57.17 41.08 8.83
N PHE A 53 57.13 42.14 8.00
CA PHE A 53 55.95 42.45 7.17
C PHE A 53 55.94 41.62 5.87
N THR A 54 57.09 41.39 5.25
CA THR A 54 57.22 40.49 4.10
C THR A 54 57.00 39.03 4.51
N TRP A 55 57.46 38.60 5.68
CA TRP A 55 57.14 37.26 6.19
C TRP A 55 55.68 37.13 6.62
N LEU A 56 55.03 38.15 7.21
CA LEU A 56 53.59 38.09 7.47
C LEU A 56 52.77 38.11 6.19
N VAL A 57 53.13 38.91 5.18
CA VAL A 57 52.43 38.92 3.89
C VAL A 57 52.66 37.63 3.13
N VAL A 58 53.85 37.02 3.19
CA VAL A 58 54.14 35.71 2.58
C VAL A 58 53.49 34.57 3.36
N LEU A 59 53.46 34.60 4.69
CA LEU A 59 52.74 33.62 5.50
C LEU A 59 51.22 33.77 5.34
N PHE A 60 50.71 34.98 5.14
CA PHE A 60 49.31 35.26 4.81
C PHE A 60 49.02 34.91 3.33
N PHE A 61 49.97 35.07 2.41
CA PHE A 61 49.84 34.59 1.03
C PHE A 61 49.90 33.05 0.97
N PHE A 62 50.72 32.39 1.79
CA PHE A 62 50.74 30.92 1.90
C PHE A 62 49.55 30.38 2.70
N LEU A 63 48.99 31.11 3.68
CA LEU A 63 47.71 30.74 4.30
C LEU A 63 46.52 31.00 3.38
N VAL A 64 46.54 32.05 2.56
CA VAL A 64 45.42 32.39 1.66
C VAL A 64 45.49 31.62 0.33
N VAL A 65 46.68 31.23 -0.14
CA VAL A 65 46.88 30.44 -1.37
C VAL A 65 47.05 28.95 -1.09
N GLY A 66 47.49 28.56 0.11
CA GLY A 66 47.67 27.16 0.52
C GLY A 66 46.41 26.46 1.06
N ILE A 67 45.32 27.21 1.32
CA ILE A 67 44.02 26.66 1.76
C ILE A 67 42.98 26.73 0.61
N GLY A 68 43.35 27.28 -0.55
CA GLY A 68 42.45 27.45 -1.70
C GLY A 68 42.29 26.24 -2.62
N ARG A 69 42.81 25.05 -2.27
CA ARG A 69 42.63 23.84 -3.08
C ARG A 69 41.83 22.78 -2.33
N VAL A 70 40.65 22.49 -2.90
CA VAL A 70 39.73 21.37 -2.64
C VAL A 70 38.71 21.56 -1.50
N GLU A 71 37.92 22.64 -1.52
CA GLU A 71 36.64 22.70 -0.77
C GLU A 71 35.39 22.57 -1.68
N ALA A 72 35.56 22.45 -3.00
CA ALA A 72 34.43 22.39 -3.94
C ALA A 72 33.84 20.98 -4.18
N GLN A 73 34.42 19.91 -3.65
CA GLN A 73 34.16 18.55 -4.13
C GLN A 73 33.01 17.77 -3.44
N ASN A 74 32.40 18.29 -2.37
CA ASN A 74 31.51 17.47 -1.54
C ASN A 74 30.18 18.14 -1.10
N ASN A 75 29.80 19.24 -1.74
CA ASN A 75 28.53 19.92 -1.43
C ASN A 75 27.39 19.29 -2.24
N GLY A 76 26.30 18.96 -1.55
CA GLY A 76 25.08 18.49 -2.20
C GLY A 76 24.57 19.52 -3.20
N PHE A 77 23.84 19.05 -4.19
CA PHE A 77 23.18 19.93 -5.16
C PHE A 77 21.72 19.50 -5.29
N SER A 78 20.86 20.43 -5.67
CA SER A 78 19.47 20.12 -5.98
C SER A 78 19.09 20.82 -7.26
N VAL A 79 18.68 20.03 -8.25
CA VAL A 79 17.99 20.49 -9.45
C VAL A 79 16.61 19.87 -9.42
N HIS A 80 15.56 20.66 -9.52
CA HIS A 80 14.20 20.12 -9.51
C HIS A 80 13.25 20.97 -10.33
N ASN A 81 12.27 20.31 -10.95
CA ASN A 81 11.15 20.97 -11.61
C ASN A 81 9.97 20.00 -11.69
N THR A 82 8.78 20.45 -11.27
CA THR A 82 7.63 19.55 -11.23
C THR A 82 6.92 19.42 -12.56
N PHE A 83 6.98 20.44 -13.42
CA PHE A 83 6.26 20.55 -14.70
C PHE A 83 4.73 20.44 -14.56
N ARG A 84 4.18 20.75 -13.38
CA ARG A 84 2.74 20.57 -13.06
C ARG A 84 1.91 21.80 -13.35
N ASN A 85 2.52 22.95 -13.53
CA ASN A 85 1.85 24.21 -13.80
C ASN A 85 2.05 24.64 -15.25
N THR A 86 1.20 25.58 -15.69
CA THR A 86 1.29 26.19 -17.03
C THR A 86 2.48 27.16 -17.16
N GLY A 87 3.24 27.36 -16.09
CA GLY A 87 4.50 28.08 -16.04
C GLY A 87 5.54 27.32 -15.22
N ASN A 88 6.77 27.81 -15.20
CA ASN A 88 7.89 27.17 -14.50
C ASN A 88 7.60 27.04 -12.98
N ASP A 89 7.64 25.82 -12.46
CA ASP A 89 7.37 25.48 -11.05
C ASP A 89 8.52 24.67 -10.43
N GLY A 90 9.69 25.31 -10.45
CA GLY A 90 10.95 24.81 -9.93
C GLY A 90 12.12 25.62 -10.48
N ASP A 91 13.25 24.97 -10.69
CA ASP A 91 14.43 25.56 -11.33
C ASP A 91 14.14 25.94 -12.80
N PRO A 92 14.70 27.06 -13.32
CA PRO A 92 14.38 27.57 -14.65
C PRO A 92 14.51 26.53 -15.77
N ILE A 93 13.52 26.46 -16.66
CA ILE A 93 13.50 25.56 -17.81
C ILE A 93 13.64 26.35 -19.12
N VAL A 94 14.40 25.81 -20.06
CA VAL A 94 14.44 26.24 -21.46
C VAL A 94 13.80 25.15 -22.30
N THR A 95 12.82 25.50 -23.14
CA THR A 95 12.13 24.60 -24.06
C THR A 95 12.35 25.04 -25.51
N GLY A 96 12.41 24.09 -26.44
CA GLY A 96 12.50 24.39 -27.87
C GLY A 96 11.83 23.37 -28.78
N LEU A 97 11.61 23.78 -30.02
CA LEU A 97 10.88 23.03 -31.05
C LEU A 97 9.45 22.68 -30.60
N SER A 98 9.03 21.41 -30.64
CA SER A 98 7.67 20.99 -30.26
C SER A 98 7.43 20.92 -28.74
N ALA A 99 8.44 21.20 -27.90
CA ALA A 99 8.31 21.07 -26.45
C ALA A 99 7.47 22.20 -25.83
N ALA A 100 6.48 21.85 -25.01
CA ALA A 100 5.60 22.79 -24.33
C ALA A 100 5.05 22.26 -23.00
N LEU A 101 4.80 23.15 -22.04
CA LEU A 101 4.03 22.83 -20.84
C LEU A 101 2.54 22.72 -21.18
N ILE A 102 1.88 21.66 -20.74
CA ILE A 102 0.48 21.35 -21.04
C ILE A 102 -0.30 20.97 -19.78
N GLY A 103 -1.63 21.03 -19.86
CA GLY A 103 -2.54 20.62 -18.77
C GLY A 103 -2.99 21.79 -17.89
N THR A 104 -3.71 21.47 -16.81
CA THR A 104 -4.17 22.44 -15.81
C THR A 104 -3.15 22.59 -14.68
N PRO A 105 -3.06 23.76 -14.02
CA PRO A 105 -2.19 23.94 -12.85
C PRO A 105 -2.39 22.85 -11.79
N GLY A 106 -1.29 22.24 -11.33
CA GLY A 106 -1.25 21.12 -10.38
C GLY A 106 -1.20 19.73 -11.03
N ASP A 107 -1.72 19.59 -12.25
CA ASP A 107 -1.86 18.32 -12.97
C ASP A 107 -1.15 18.31 -14.34
N GLY A 108 -0.39 19.36 -14.63
CA GLY A 108 0.32 19.55 -15.89
C GLY A 108 1.47 18.58 -16.13
N TRP A 109 1.96 18.62 -17.37
CA TRP A 109 3.11 17.86 -17.87
C TRP A 109 3.94 18.72 -18.82
N LEU A 110 5.23 18.44 -18.91
CA LEU A 110 6.04 18.90 -20.02
C LEU A 110 5.92 17.90 -21.16
N ARG A 111 5.26 18.30 -22.25
CA ARG A 111 5.17 17.51 -23.48
C ARG A 111 6.33 17.85 -24.39
N LEU A 112 7.19 16.88 -24.67
CA LEU A 112 8.34 17.04 -25.58
C LEU A 112 7.94 16.88 -27.04
N THR A 113 7.04 15.95 -27.36
CA THR A 113 6.42 15.84 -28.70
C THR A 113 4.95 15.52 -28.60
N SER A 114 4.18 15.97 -29.59
CA SER A 114 2.80 15.54 -29.79
C SER A 114 2.72 14.27 -30.64
N ASN A 115 1.59 13.58 -30.57
CA ASN A 115 1.23 12.42 -31.40
C ASN A 115 1.07 12.75 -32.90
N MET A 116 2.17 13.13 -33.55
CA MET A 116 2.30 13.40 -34.99
C MET A 116 3.65 12.87 -35.46
N GLY A 117 3.78 12.60 -36.77
CA GLY A 117 5.07 12.28 -37.38
C GLY A 117 6.03 13.46 -37.41
N ASN A 118 7.32 13.14 -37.47
CA ASN A 118 8.47 14.02 -37.62
C ASN A 118 8.57 15.14 -36.56
N GLN A 119 8.01 14.91 -35.38
CA GLN A 119 8.11 15.82 -34.25
C GLN A 119 9.46 15.69 -33.56
N ARG A 120 9.92 16.82 -33.01
CA ARG A 120 11.21 16.95 -32.34
C ARG A 120 11.04 17.98 -31.24
N GLY A 121 11.47 17.67 -30.03
CA GLY A 121 11.39 18.61 -28.91
C GLY A 121 12.53 18.39 -27.94
N TYR A 122 12.94 19.47 -27.30
CA TYR A 122 13.90 19.40 -26.22
C TYR A 122 13.51 20.36 -25.10
N ALA A 123 13.98 20.03 -23.90
CA ALA A 123 13.98 20.95 -22.79
C ALA A 123 15.20 20.70 -21.91
N TYR A 124 15.71 21.71 -21.23
CA TYR A 124 16.74 21.52 -20.20
C TYR A 124 16.54 22.47 -19.04
N ILE A 125 17.00 22.05 -17.87
CA ILE A 125 17.01 22.91 -16.69
C ILE A 125 18.22 23.83 -16.78
N ASP A 126 17.98 25.13 -16.83
CA ASP A 126 19.00 26.18 -16.94
C ASP A 126 19.62 26.49 -15.58
N LYS A 127 20.15 25.43 -14.96
CA LYS A 127 20.84 25.49 -13.67
C LYS A 127 22.06 24.58 -13.75
N PRO A 128 23.26 25.14 -13.99
CA PRO A 128 24.48 24.33 -13.98
C PRO A 128 24.77 23.87 -12.55
N PHE A 129 25.26 22.65 -12.42
CA PHE A 129 25.79 22.10 -11.17
C PHE A 129 27.15 21.46 -11.43
N THR A 130 28.04 21.54 -10.45
CA THR A 130 29.28 20.76 -10.49
C THR A 130 28.94 19.33 -10.12
N PRO A 131 29.28 18.31 -10.94
CA PRO A 131 29.06 16.92 -10.56
C PRO A 131 29.77 16.64 -9.23
N PRO A 132 29.05 16.21 -8.18
CA PRO A 132 29.68 15.59 -7.02
C PRO A 132 30.34 14.28 -7.45
N LEU A 133 30.95 13.60 -6.48
CA LEU A 133 31.29 12.18 -6.55
C LEU A 133 30.02 11.31 -6.70
N GLY A 134 29.27 11.51 -7.80
CA GLY A 134 28.03 10.84 -8.17
C GLY A 134 26.82 11.77 -8.31
N MET A 135 25.74 11.26 -8.91
CA MET A 135 24.45 11.93 -9.08
C MET A 135 23.30 10.93 -9.09
N SER A 136 22.15 11.33 -8.53
CA SER A 136 20.85 10.69 -8.72
C SER A 136 19.94 11.59 -9.56
N ILE A 137 19.23 11.03 -10.54
CA ILE A 137 18.16 11.70 -11.29
C ILE A 137 16.91 10.82 -11.27
N GLN A 138 15.76 11.44 -11.07
CA GLN A 138 14.46 10.81 -11.09
C GLN A 138 13.44 11.70 -11.79
N PHE A 139 12.57 11.10 -12.60
CA PHE A 139 11.44 11.78 -13.21
C PHE A 139 10.33 10.77 -13.53
N ALA A 140 9.10 11.27 -13.62
CA ALA A 140 7.97 10.50 -14.13
C ALA A 140 7.80 10.77 -15.63
N TYR A 141 7.34 9.76 -16.37
CA TYR A 141 7.02 9.93 -17.78
C TYR A 141 5.81 9.10 -18.21
N ARG A 142 5.21 9.53 -19.33
CA ARG A 142 4.22 8.77 -20.10
C ARG A 142 4.55 8.93 -21.57
N ALA A 143 4.71 7.79 -22.25
CA ALA A 143 4.79 7.75 -23.70
C ALA A 143 3.58 7.00 -24.25
N TRP A 144 2.78 7.68 -25.06
CA TRP A 144 1.48 7.15 -25.42
C TRP A 144 0.86 7.73 -26.69
N ALA A 145 -0.02 6.95 -27.32
CA ALA A 145 -0.85 7.38 -28.44
C ALA A 145 -2.31 6.88 -28.31
N PRO A 146 -3.31 7.60 -28.83
CA PRO A 146 -4.68 7.10 -28.92
C PRO A 146 -4.82 5.82 -29.76
N ASP A 147 -5.69 4.89 -29.33
CA ASP A 147 -6.02 3.68 -30.09
C ASP A 147 -6.69 4.02 -31.43
N GLY A 148 -6.49 3.18 -32.45
CA GLY A 148 -7.11 3.34 -33.77
C GLY A 148 -6.42 4.37 -34.69
N ILE A 149 -5.33 4.99 -34.24
CA ILE A 149 -4.45 5.81 -35.08
C ILE A 149 -3.53 4.88 -35.88
N SER A 150 -4.11 4.19 -36.85
CA SER A 150 -3.39 3.54 -37.95
C SER A 150 -3.45 4.45 -39.19
N ASN A 151 -2.92 5.67 -39.10
CA ASN A 151 -2.91 6.58 -40.25
C ASN A 151 -1.49 6.71 -40.86
N ASN A 152 -1.32 5.90 -41.91
CA ASN A 152 -0.52 6.11 -43.13
C ASN A 152 0.93 5.63 -43.27
N ILE A 153 1.63 5.11 -42.25
CA ILE A 153 3.05 4.69 -42.47
C ILE A 153 3.46 3.33 -41.85
N GLY A 154 2.63 2.67 -41.03
CA GLY A 154 2.93 1.32 -40.51
C GLY A 154 4.09 1.21 -39.50
N ILE A 155 4.58 2.35 -38.98
CA ILE A 155 5.78 2.44 -38.10
C ILE A 155 5.44 2.28 -36.60
N GLY A 156 4.22 2.62 -36.16
CA GLY A 156 3.77 2.45 -34.76
C GLY A 156 4.21 3.58 -33.81
N LEU A 157 4.29 3.26 -32.50
CA LEU A 157 4.82 4.15 -31.46
C LEU A 157 6.31 4.41 -31.72
N ALA A 158 6.68 5.67 -31.86
CA ALA A 158 8.05 6.05 -32.14
C ALA A 158 8.31 7.52 -31.77
N ASP A 159 9.55 7.98 -31.70
CA ASP A 159 10.78 7.19 -31.57
C ASP A 159 11.09 7.03 -30.08
N GLY A 160 11.06 8.14 -29.32
CA GLY A 160 11.09 8.10 -27.85
C GLY A 160 11.61 9.33 -27.14
N ILE A 161 12.08 9.11 -25.91
CA ILE A 161 12.59 10.14 -24.99
C ILE A 161 14.06 9.86 -24.69
N SER A 162 14.90 10.90 -24.70
CA SER A 162 16.21 10.86 -24.07
C SER A 162 16.25 11.76 -22.84
N VAL A 163 17.02 11.36 -21.84
CA VAL A 163 17.49 12.21 -20.75
C VAL A 163 19.01 12.23 -20.80
N TYR A 164 19.61 13.41 -20.64
CA TYR A 164 21.05 13.57 -20.86
C TYR A 164 21.68 14.63 -19.99
N LEU A 165 23.00 14.51 -19.86
CA LEU A 165 23.88 15.51 -19.27
C LEU A 165 24.74 16.16 -20.35
N PHE A 166 24.91 17.47 -20.26
CA PHE A 166 25.82 18.20 -21.12
C PHE A 166 26.57 19.26 -20.34
N ASP A 167 27.75 19.63 -20.83
CA ASP A 167 28.61 20.64 -20.23
C ASP A 167 27.86 21.98 -20.13
N GLY A 168 27.64 22.44 -18.90
CA GLY A 168 26.87 23.64 -18.60
C GLY A 168 27.49 24.93 -19.13
N ALA A 169 28.77 24.91 -19.51
CA ALA A 169 29.47 26.02 -20.14
C ALA A 169 29.36 26.01 -21.68
N THR A 170 28.84 24.93 -22.28
CA THR A 170 28.68 24.83 -23.73
C THR A 170 27.36 25.46 -24.17
N THR A 171 27.39 26.22 -25.27
CA THR A 171 26.17 26.72 -25.91
C THR A 171 25.31 25.54 -26.34
N PHE A 172 24.07 25.50 -25.85
CA PHE A 172 23.17 24.38 -26.13
C PHE A 172 22.82 24.30 -27.63
N ASN A 173 23.10 23.14 -28.21
CA ASN A 173 22.74 22.82 -29.59
C ASN A 173 22.35 21.34 -29.65
N PRO A 174 21.06 21.01 -29.83
CA PRO A 174 20.55 19.65 -29.63
C PRO A 174 21.11 18.67 -30.67
N GLY A 175 21.21 17.40 -30.29
CA GLY A 175 21.61 16.33 -31.19
C GLY A 175 20.55 16.00 -32.24
N SER A 176 20.84 14.96 -33.04
CA SER A 176 20.01 14.58 -34.18
C SER A 176 18.62 14.06 -33.77
N CYS A 177 17.66 14.28 -34.66
CA CYS A 177 16.31 13.76 -34.58
C CYS A 177 16.22 12.27 -34.96
N GLY A 178 15.01 11.71 -34.88
CA GLY A 178 14.81 10.28 -35.09
C GLY A 178 15.52 9.47 -34.01
N GLY A 179 16.31 8.49 -34.43
CA GLY A 179 17.07 7.62 -33.52
C GLY A 179 18.18 8.31 -32.73
N GLY A 180 18.50 9.58 -33.03
CA GLY A 180 19.37 10.38 -32.17
C GLY A 180 18.68 10.84 -30.87
N LEU A 181 17.34 10.84 -30.81
CA LEU A 181 16.50 11.34 -29.71
C LEU A 181 16.96 12.70 -29.15
N MET A 182 17.47 13.57 -30.02
CA MET A 182 18.02 14.89 -29.69
C MET A 182 19.30 14.87 -28.81
N TYR A 183 19.93 13.71 -28.62
CA TYR A 183 21.20 13.56 -27.90
C TYR A 183 22.33 13.07 -28.80
N SER A 184 22.11 11.97 -29.51
CA SER A 184 23.13 11.29 -30.32
C SER A 184 23.17 11.84 -31.74
N ARG A 185 24.29 11.56 -32.43
CA ARG A 185 24.33 11.65 -33.89
C ARG A 185 23.36 10.65 -34.52
N SER A 186 22.78 10.97 -35.68
CA SER A 186 21.87 10.05 -36.40
C SER A 186 21.65 10.48 -37.85
N TYR A 187 21.39 9.51 -38.73
CA TYR A 187 20.82 9.73 -40.06
C TYR A 187 19.35 10.14 -39.94
N CYS A 188 19.07 11.43 -39.89
CA CYS A 188 17.70 11.93 -39.81
C CYS A 188 17.14 12.26 -41.20
N GLY A 189 15.90 11.82 -41.48
CA GLY A 189 15.19 12.11 -42.73
C GLY A 189 15.01 13.62 -42.93
N GLY A 190 15.44 14.13 -44.09
CA GLY A 190 15.42 15.55 -44.45
C GLY A 190 16.79 16.23 -44.52
N VAL A 191 17.88 15.54 -44.15
CA VAL A 191 19.26 16.09 -44.16
C VAL A 191 20.16 15.33 -45.14
N GLY A 192 19.74 15.19 -46.40
CA GLY A 192 20.64 14.80 -47.52
C GLY A 192 21.54 13.56 -47.35
N GLY A 193 21.18 12.60 -46.50
CA GLY A 193 22.00 11.38 -46.25
C GLY A 193 23.25 11.58 -45.37
N ALA A 194 23.48 12.78 -44.81
CA ALA A 194 24.59 13.03 -43.90
C ALA A 194 24.20 12.70 -42.44
N VAL A 195 25.16 12.19 -41.66
CA VAL A 195 25.00 12.03 -40.20
C VAL A 195 24.93 13.41 -39.57
N ALA A 196 23.78 13.77 -39.00
CA ALA A 196 23.67 15.00 -38.23
C ALA A 196 24.36 14.85 -36.87
N SER A 197 24.92 15.96 -36.37
CA SER A 197 25.75 16.01 -35.16
C SER A 197 25.02 15.53 -33.90
N ALA A 198 25.80 15.05 -32.92
CA ALA A 198 25.35 14.85 -31.55
C ALA A 198 25.14 16.18 -30.82
N LEU A 199 24.54 16.13 -29.62
CA LEU A 199 24.42 17.26 -28.71
C LEU A 199 25.80 17.84 -28.39
N ASP A 200 25.97 19.15 -28.58
CA ASP A 200 27.23 19.82 -28.25
C ASP A 200 27.49 19.74 -26.74
N GLY A 201 28.69 19.28 -26.36
CA GLY A 201 29.07 19.10 -24.95
C GLY A 201 28.36 17.95 -24.22
N GLY A 202 27.64 17.07 -24.92
CA GLY A 202 26.99 15.90 -24.31
C GLY A 202 27.97 14.96 -23.60
N TYR A 203 27.63 14.52 -22.40
CA TYR A 203 28.44 13.60 -21.58
C TYR A 203 27.86 12.18 -21.56
N VAL A 204 26.60 12.05 -21.15
CA VAL A 204 25.88 10.76 -21.18
C VAL A 204 24.43 10.99 -21.54
N GLY A 205 23.86 10.10 -22.35
CA GLY A 205 22.46 10.11 -22.74
C GLY A 205 21.82 8.74 -22.55
N ILE A 206 20.60 8.73 -22.02
CA ILE A 206 19.80 7.53 -21.78
C ILE A 206 18.56 7.65 -22.64
N GLY A 207 18.42 6.76 -23.63
CA GLY A 207 17.25 6.67 -24.50
C GLY A 207 16.24 5.67 -23.94
N LEU A 208 15.02 6.15 -23.71
CA LEU A 208 13.80 5.36 -23.58
C LEU A 208 13.19 5.34 -24.98
N ASP A 209 13.42 4.26 -25.72
CA ASP A 209 13.21 4.21 -27.17
C ASP A 209 12.17 3.14 -27.56
N GLU A 210 10.97 3.61 -27.87
CA GLU A 210 9.81 2.82 -28.28
C GLU A 210 10.07 2.11 -29.61
N TYR A 211 10.83 2.74 -30.52
CA TYR A 211 11.09 2.20 -31.85
C TYR A 211 12.33 1.30 -31.90
N GLY A 212 13.38 1.64 -31.15
CA GLY A 212 14.60 0.84 -30.97
C GLY A 212 15.83 1.29 -31.76
N ASN A 213 15.74 2.41 -32.49
CA ASN A 213 16.83 2.91 -33.33
C ASN A 213 17.95 3.65 -32.55
N TYR A 214 17.73 4.06 -31.30
CA TYR A 214 18.74 4.59 -30.40
C TYR A 214 19.81 3.55 -30.03
N SER A 215 19.51 2.25 -30.11
CA SER A 215 20.49 1.16 -29.94
C SER A 215 21.12 0.67 -31.25
N CYS A 216 20.65 1.16 -32.40
CA CYS A 216 20.98 0.64 -33.71
C CYS A 216 22.14 1.40 -34.33
N LYS A 217 23.25 0.72 -34.67
CA LYS A 217 24.41 1.37 -35.28
C LYS A 217 24.06 1.99 -36.64
N ASP A 218 23.29 1.28 -37.47
CA ASP A 218 22.94 1.73 -38.83
C ASP A 218 21.94 2.91 -38.83
N ALA A 219 21.28 3.17 -37.70
CA ALA A 219 20.45 4.36 -37.50
C ALA A 219 21.27 5.59 -37.09
N ILE A 220 22.43 5.36 -36.49
CA ILE A 220 23.20 6.37 -35.78
C ILE A 220 24.36 6.83 -36.65
N ALA A 221 25.27 5.93 -36.98
CA ALA A 221 26.38 6.14 -37.89
C ALA A 221 27.02 4.79 -38.26
N SER A 222 27.56 4.65 -39.47
CA SER A 222 28.17 3.39 -39.93
C SER A 222 29.38 2.93 -39.09
N ASP A 223 30.00 3.84 -38.35
CA ASP A 223 31.13 3.64 -37.44
C ASP A 223 30.72 3.50 -35.95
N ASP A 224 29.41 3.43 -35.64
CA ASP A 224 28.92 3.20 -34.27
C ASP A 224 29.06 1.72 -33.84
N ASN A 225 29.11 1.49 -32.53
CA ASN A 225 29.30 0.17 -31.91
C ASN A 225 27.99 -0.43 -31.34
N GLY A 226 26.83 0.13 -31.68
CA GLY A 226 25.53 -0.40 -31.25
C GLY A 226 25.22 -1.80 -31.80
N PRO A 227 24.48 -2.64 -31.05
CA PRO A 227 24.20 -4.02 -31.46
C PRO A 227 23.19 -4.14 -32.62
N GLY A 228 22.35 -3.13 -32.88
CA GLY A 228 21.29 -3.20 -33.89
C GLY A 228 21.74 -2.83 -35.31
N THR A 229 21.15 -3.49 -36.31
CA THR A 229 21.31 -3.18 -37.75
C THR A 229 19.97 -2.74 -38.37
N ASP A 230 20.02 -2.13 -39.55
CA ASP A 230 18.82 -1.64 -40.26
C ASP A 230 17.80 -2.76 -40.52
N ALA A 231 18.30 -3.96 -40.85
CA ALA A 231 17.48 -5.15 -41.08
C ALA A 231 16.76 -5.70 -39.83
N THR A 232 17.06 -5.18 -38.62
CA THR A 232 16.59 -5.74 -37.34
C THR A 232 15.89 -4.74 -36.42
N ARG A 233 15.63 -3.50 -36.89
CA ARG A 233 15.14 -2.38 -36.06
C ARG A 233 13.86 -2.70 -35.27
N ALA A 234 12.78 -3.09 -35.96
CA ALA A 234 11.46 -3.27 -35.33
C ALA A 234 11.31 -4.59 -34.54
N THR A 235 12.11 -5.61 -34.85
CA THR A 235 11.96 -6.96 -34.27
C THR A 235 12.86 -7.21 -33.06
N ASN A 236 13.98 -6.49 -32.92
CA ASN A 236 14.99 -6.80 -31.91
C ASN A 236 15.27 -5.69 -30.89
N TYR A 237 14.76 -4.46 -31.10
CA TYR A 237 15.11 -3.32 -30.22
C TYR A 237 13.95 -2.38 -29.83
N SER A 238 12.71 -2.65 -30.24
CA SER A 238 11.56 -1.82 -29.86
C SER A 238 11.27 -1.86 -28.35
N SER A 239 10.82 -0.75 -27.76
CA SER A 239 10.71 -0.60 -26.31
C SER A 239 11.98 -0.99 -25.55
N SER A 240 13.10 -0.36 -25.91
CA SER A 240 14.40 -0.59 -25.27
C SER A 240 14.88 0.60 -24.47
N ILE A 241 15.72 0.33 -23.48
CA ILE A 241 16.47 1.37 -22.76
C ILE A 241 17.95 1.20 -23.09
N ALA A 242 18.60 2.28 -23.51
CA ALA A 242 20.01 2.26 -23.90
C ALA A 242 20.77 3.51 -23.47
N ILE A 243 22.07 3.34 -23.28
CA ILE A 243 23.00 4.36 -22.81
C ILE A 243 24.00 4.66 -23.91
N ARG A 244 24.19 5.97 -24.16
CA ARG A 244 25.19 6.51 -25.06
C ARG A 244 26.16 7.43 -24.35
N GLY A 245 27.39 7.38 -24.82
CA GLY A 245 28.53 8.13 -24.30
C GLY A 245 28.62 9.58 -24.74
N SER A 246 29.79 10.16 -24.52
CA SER A 246 30.05 11.58 -24.76
C SER A 246 30.10 11.97 -26.25
N SER A 247 29.72 13.20 -26.52
CA SER A 247 29.88 13.90 -27.80
C SER A 247 31.38 13.99 -28.18
N PRO A 248 31.74 13.96 -29.48
CA PRO A 248 30.88 13.98 -30.67
C PRO A 248 30.39 12.61 -31.15
N ASN A 249 31.01 11.51 -30.70
CA ASN A 249 30.75 10.19 -31.28
C ASN A 249 29.54 9.48 -30.67
N THR A 250 29.20 9.80 -29.41
CA THR A 250 28.06 9.25 -28.65
C THR A 250 27.93 7.73 -28.76
N ALA A 251 29.07 7.05 -28.60
CA ALA A 251 29.19 5.59 -28.73
C ALA A 251 28.20 4.86 -27.81
N TYR A 252 27.68 3.72 -28.27
CA TYR A 252 26.82 2.84 -27.49
C TYR A 252 27.60 2.21 -26.32
N ILE A 253 27.06 2.34 -25.11
CA ILE A 253 27.66 1.82 -23.88
C ILE A 253 26.96 0.53 -23.44
N GLY A 254 25.63 0.47 -23.52
CA GLY A 254 24.84 -0.70 -23.14
C GLY A 254 23.34 -0.47 -23.22
N GLY A 255 22.54 -1.53 -23.12
CA GLY A 255 21.07 -1.45 -23.22
C GLY A 255 20.38 -2.83 -23.16
N THR A 256 19.04 -2.83 -23.22
CA THR A 256 18.20 -3.99 -22.86
C THR A 256 17.61 -4.79 -24.02
N ASN A 257 17.79 -4.36 -25.28
CA ASN A 257 17.08 -4.92 -26.45
C ASN A 257 15.54 -4.83 -26.34
N VAL A 258 14.81 -5.49 -27.27
CA VAL A 258 13.36 -5.42 -27.42
C VAL A 258 12.60 -5.74 -26.13
N ASN A 259 11.60 -4.91 -25.79
CA ASN A 259 10.72 -5.05 -24.63
C ASN A 259 11.50 -5.39 -23.35
N LEU A 260 12.59 -4.67 -23.12
CA LEU A 260 13.49 -4.85 -21.98
C LEU A 260 14.02 -6.28 -21.76
N LYS A 261 14.12 -7.11 -22.80
CA LYS A 261 14.46 -8.55 -22.73
C LYS A 261 15.80 -8.89 -22.03
N ASN A 262 16.75 -7.97 -22.06
CA ASN A 262 18.05 -8.09 -21.39
C ASN A 262 18.19 -7.08 -20.25
N ALA A 263 17.08 -6.65 -19.65
CA ALA A 263 17.13 -5.94 -18.39
C ALA A 263 17.79 -6.81 -17.31
N PHE A 264 18.47 -6.17 -16.38
CA PHE A 264 19.10 -6.86 -15.25
C PHE A 264 18.06 -7.64 -14.45
N ASP A 265 16.90 -7.03 -14.19
CA ASP A 265 15.75 -7.69 -13.60
C ASP A 265 14.91 -8.38 -14.69
N ALA A 266 15.01 -9.70 -14.76
CA ALA A 266 14.31 -10.51 -15.74
C ALA A 266 12.76 -10.42 -15.66
N THR A 267 12.19 -9.91 -14.55
CA THR A 267 10.73 -9.67 -14.44
C THR A 267 10.26 -8.54 -15.37
N LEU A 268 11.18 -7.72 -15.87
CA LEU A 268 10.89 -6.69 -16.87
C LEU A 268 10.85 -7.23 -18.31
N ASN A 269 11.17 -8.50 -18.54
CA ASN A 269 11.13 -9.09 -19.88
C ASN A 269 9.71 -9.05 -20.46
N GLY A 270 9.55 -8.41 -21.62
CA GLY A 270 8.25 -8.22 -22.26
C GLY A 270 7.54 -6.93 -21.87
N VAL A 271 8.12 -6.10 -21.00
CA VAL A 271 7.54 -4.81 -20.62
C VAL A 271 7.77 -3.78 -21.73
N ALA A 272 6.68 -3.23 -22.27
CA ALA A 272 6.72 -2.08 -23.16
C ALA A 272 6.95 -0.77 -22.36
N ILE A 273 7.70 0.17 -22.92
CA ILE A 273 7.99 1.46 -22.28
C ILE A 273 7.07 2.60 -22.77
N GLY A 274 6.28 2.34 -23.82
CA GLY A 274 5.16 3.16 -24.30
C GLY A 274 3.86 2.34 -24.40
N THR A 275 2.73 2.99 -24.70
CA THR A 275 1.42 2.32 -24.83
C THR A 275 0.50 2.99 -25.84
N THR A 276 -0.36 2.23 -26.52
CA THR A 276 -1.57 2.79 -27.14
C THR A 276 -2.76 2.63 -26.18
N THR A 277 -3.70 3.57 -26.19
CA THR A 277 -4.89 3.48 -25.33
C THR A 277 -6.12 4.20 -25.91
N ALA A 278 -7.31 3.68 -25.64
CA ALA A 278 -8.59 4.29 -26.05
C ALA A 278 -8.92 5.59 -25.29
N GLY A 279 -8.28 5.85 -24.15
CA GLY A 279 -8.48 7.06 -23.34
C GLY A 279 -7.41 8.13 -23.57
N ASN A 280 -7.79 9.40 -23.67
CA ASN A 280 -6.88 10.53 -23.80
C ASN A 280 -7.11 11.56 -22.66
N PRO A 281 -6.12 11.86 -21.80
CA PRO A 281 -4.84 11.16 -21.63
C PRO A 281 -5.02 9.80 -20.90
N PRO A 282 -4.03 8.88 -20.97
CA PRO A 282 -4.06 7.59 -20.31
C PRO A 282 -4.21 7.70 -18.78
N ASP A 283 -4.92 6.72 -18.19
CA ASP A 283 -5.03 6.57 -16.74
C ASP A 283 -3.64 6.52 -16.08
N VAL A 284 -3.39 7.49 -15.19
CA VAL A 284 -2.14 7.67 -14.46
C VAL A 284 -1.85 6.53 -13.49
N ASN A 285 -2.82 5.72 -13.09
CA ASN A 285 -2.54 4.57 -12.23
C ASN A 285 -2.10 3.34 -13.03
N LYS A 286 -2.40 3.31 -14.34
CA LYS A 286 -2.15 2.15 -15.20
C LYS A 286 -0.94 2.32 -16.13
N TYR A 287 -0.67 3.55 -16.58
CA TYR A 287 0.32 3.81 -17.64
C TYR A 287 1.43 4.78 -17.22
N TYR A 288 1.40 5.25 -15.97
CA TYR A 288 2.48 6.02 -15.37
C TYR A 288 3.71 5.15 -15.20
N ARG A 289 4.85 5.72 -15.57
CA ARG A 289 6.15 5.13 -15.29
C ARG A 289 7.02 6.14 -14.60
N GLN A 290 7.87 5.67 -13.70
CA GLN A 290 8.91 6.50 -13.09
C GLN A 290 10.27 5.91 -13.41
N VAL A 291 11.19 6.76 -13.89
CA VAL A 291 12.55 6.37 -14.21
C VAL A 291 13.48 7.04 -13.22
N ARG A 292 14.51 6.30 -12.85
CA ARG A 292 15.52 6.72 -11.90
C ARG A 292 16.85 6.16 -12.32
N PHE A 293 17.88 6.98 -12.28
CA PHE A 293 19.22 6.51 -12.60
C PHE A 293 20.25 7.21 -11.74
N TYR A 294 21.37 6.53 -11.56
CA TYR A 294 22.49 7.02 -10.77
C TYR A 294 23.76 6.93 -11.57
N LEU A 295 24.58 7.97 -11.42
CA LEU A 295 25.99 7.94 -11.75
C LEU A 295 26.73 7.83 -10.42
N LEU A 296 27.51 6.76 -10.25
CA LEU A 296 28.33 6.58 -9.07
C LEU A 296 29.80 6.56 -9.48
N PRO A 297 30.69 7.22 -8.72
CA PRO A 297 32.11 7.29 -9.05
C PRO A 297 32.77 5.92 -9.00
N THR A 298 33.83 5.75 -9.79
CA THR A 298 34.77 4.63 -9.69
C THR A 298 36.16 5.09 -10.14
N GLY A 299 37.15 4.92 -9.27
CA GLY A 299 38.54 5.25 -9.50
C GLY A 299 39.38 4.06 -9.95
N SER A 300 38.96 2.84 -9.60
CA SER A 300 39.67 1.60 -9.92
C SER A 300 39.46 1.20 -11.39
N TYR A 301 40.51 0.79 -12.10
CA TYR A 301 40.35 0.10 -13.39
C TYR A 301 39.77 -1.30 -13.15
N PRO A 302 38.89 -1.81 -14.02
CA PRO A 302 38.35 -3.14 -13.83
C PRO A 302 39.50 -4.15 -13.86
N VAL A 303 39.64 -4.93 -12.79
CA VAL A 303 40.42 -6.16 -12.85
C VAL A 303 39.65 -7.10 -13.77
N GLN A 304 40.28 -7.60 -14.83
CA GLN A 304 39.62 -8.46 -15.81
C GLN A 304 38.90 -9.63 -15.12
N GLY A 305 37.57 -9.68 -15.23
CA GLY A 305 36.72 -10.70 -14.59
C GLY A 305 36.07 -10.31 -13.26
N GLN A 306 36.32 -9.11 -12.73
CA GLN A 306 35.63 -8.57 -11.55
C GLN A 306 34.53 -7.59 -11.94
N PRO A 307 33.39 -7.54 -11.22
CA PRO A 307 32.35 -6.55 -11.44
C PRO A 307 32.85 -5.14 -11.11
N ASP A 308 32.36 -4.15 -11.84
CA ASP A 308 32.60 -2.74 -11.54
C ASP A 308 31.86 -2.35 -10.26
N ILE A 309 32.61 -1.83 -9.28
CA ILE A 309 32.08 -1.42 -7.97
C ILE A 309 32.25 0.09 -7.83
N PRO A 310 31.20 0.82 -7.39
CA PRO A 310 31.33 2.21 -7.02
C PRO A 310 32.38 2.39 -5.93
N ASP A 311 33.31 3.31 -6.14
CA ASP A 311 34.27 3.73 -5.14
C ASP A 311 34.42 5.26 -5.22
N ASN A 312 34.61 5.92 -4.08
CA ASN A 312 34.80 7.37 -4.05
C ASN A 312 36.24 7.79 -4.38
N ASN A 313 37.02 6.91 -5.00
CA ASN A 313 38.43 7.18 -5.23
C ASN A 313 38.59 8.06 -6.46
N VAL A 314 39.29 9.16 -6.28
CA VAL A 314 39.79 9.97 -7.39
C VAL A 314 41.16 9.40 -7.76
N ALA A 315 41.41 9.14 -9.04
CA ALA A 315 42.74 8.68 -9.43
C ALA A 315 43.79 9.78 -9.25
N ALA A 316 45.06 9.39 -9.26
CA ALA A 316 46.19 10.31 -9.06
C ALA A 316 46.22 11.49 -10.05
N ASP A 317 45.60 11.35 -11.23
CA ASP A 317 45.48 12.41 -12.24
C ASP A 317 44.34 13.43 -11.95
N GLY A 318 43.62 13.25 -10.84
CA GLY A 318 42.50 14.10 -10.45
C GLY A 318 41.21 13.81 -11.21
N THR A 319 41.08 12.65 -11.85
CA THR A 319 39.89 12.23 -12.58
C THR A 319 39.18 11.04 -11.96
N VAL A 320 37.89 10.88 -12.26
CA VAL A 320 37.06 9.74 -11.84
C VAL A 320 36.22 9.26 -13.02
N ASP A 321 36.00 7.96 -13.15
CA ASP A 321 35.02 7.41 -14.09
C ASP A 321 33.66 7.22 -13.40
N MET A 322 32.59 6.98 -14.16
CA MET A 322 31.26 6.81 -13.61
C MET A 322 30.66 5.45 -13.99
N LEU A 323 29.95 4.86 -13.05
CA LEU A 323 29.09 3.70 -13.23
C LEU A 323 27.64 4.18 -13.30
N ILE A 324 26.92 3.80 -14.35
CA ILE A 324 25.52 4.12 -14.51
C ILE A 324 24.62 2.94 -14.18
N SER A 325 23.62 3.18 -13.34
CA SER A 325 22.53 2.25 -13.07
C SER A 325 21.20 2.91 -13.40
N VAL A 326 20.29 2.17 -14.05
CA VAL A 326 18.97 2.64 -14.49
C VAL A 326 17.90 1.74 -13.89
N PHE A 327 16.84 2.35 -13.36
CA PHE A 327 15.73 1.71 -12.69
C PHE A 327 14.41 2.24 -13.26
N ILE A 328 13.40 1.37 -13.30
CA ILE A 328 12.05 1.74 -13.72
C ILE A 328 11.01 1.24 -12.72
N GLN A 329 10.00 2.06 -12.47
CA GLN A 329 8.77 1.71 -11.79
C GLN A 329 7.67 1.73 -12.85
N THR A 330 6.95 0.62 -13.02
CA THR A 330 5.96 0.44 -14.10
C THR A 330 4.55 0.88 -13.74
N GLN A 331 4.30 1.19 -12.46
CA GLN A 331 3.01 1.62 -11.93
C GLN A 331 3.21 2.53 -10.71
N THR A 332 2.29 3.46 -10.48
CA THR A 332 2.34 4.39 -9.34
C THR A 332 2.41 3.63 -8.00
N GLY A 333 3.40 3.94 -7.17
CA GLY A 333 3.59 3.31 -5.86
C GLY A 333 4.15 1.88 -5.88
N GLY A 334 4.45 1.31 -7.06
CA GLY A 334 5.12 0.01 -7.19
C GLY A 334 6.62 0.06 -6.81
N PRO A 335 7.31 -1.08 -6.74
CA PRO A 335 8.76 -1.09 -6.53
C PRO A 335 9.51 -0.61 -7.78
N PHE A 336 10.68 0.01 -7.58
CA PHE A 336 11.66 0.19 -8.66
C PHE A 336 12.31 -1.16 -9.00
N ARG A 337 12.49 -1.41 -10.29
CA ARG A 337 13.12 -2.61 -10.87
C ARG A 337 14.39 -2.20 -11.60
N THR A 338 15.45 -3.01 -11.51
CA THR A 338 16.75 -2.67 -12.11
C THR A 338 16.75 -3.00 -13.60
N VAL A 339 17.00 -2.00 -14.44
CA VAL A 339 17.06 -2.14 -15.89
C VAL A 339 18.51 -2.38 -16.34
N ILE A 340 19.41 -1.49 -15.95
CA ILE A 340 20.86 -1.57 -16.24
C ILE A 340 21.58 -1.36 -14.91
N TYR A 341 22.61 -2.15 -14.62
CA TYR A 341 23.32 -2.11 -13.35
C TYR A 341 24.82 -1.85 -13.53
N ASN A 342 25.33 -0.86 -12.80
CA ASN A 342 26.74 -0.47 -12.66
C ASN A 342 27.53 -0.52 -13.97
N LYS A 343 26.95 0.00 -15.05
CA LYS A 343 27.60 -0.01 -16.35
C LYS A 343 28.64 1.10 -16.40
N ARG A 344 29.91 0.76 -16.57
CA ARG A 344 30.98 1.76 -16.68
C ARG A 344 30.86 2.58 -17.97
N LEU A 345 30.97 3.91 -17.84
CA LEU A 345 30.91 4.83 -18.97
C LEU A 345 32.23 4.88 -19.77
N ASN A 346 33.37 4.59 -19.14
CA ASN A 346 34.72 4.74 -19.72
C ASN A 346 35.00 6.18 -20.18
N GLN A 347 34.50 7.16 -19.42
CA GLN A 347 34.50 8.58 -19.75
C GLN A 347 34.87 9.38 -18.50
N ARG A 348 36.16 9.34 -18.18
CA ARG A 348 36.71 9.98 -16.98
C ARG A 348 36.51 11.49 -17.02
N ILE A 349 36.06 12.05 -15.90
CA ILE A 349 35.89 13.49 -15.70
C ILE A 349 36.85 14.00 -14.64
N ARG A 350 37.35 15.22 -14.82
CA ARG A 350 38.17 15.89 -13.81
C ARG A 350 37.27 16.43 -12.70
N VAL A 351 37.60 16.13 -11.46
CA VAL A 351 36.80 16.52 -10.28
C VAL A 351 37.27 17.84 -9.66
N ASP A 352 37.94 18.71 -10.40
CA ASP A 352 38.51 19.97 -9.88
C ASP A 352 37.52 21.16 -9.84
N GLY A 353 36.24 20.91 -10.10
CA GLY A 353 35.20 21.94 -10.17
C GLY A 353 35.18 22.77 -11.46
N THR A 354 36.06 22.49 -12.42
CA THR A 354 36.12 23.23 -13.69
C THR A 354 35.05 22.80 -14.70
N LYS A 355 34.49 21.60 -14.53
CA LYS A 355 33.37 21.09 -15.32
C LYS A 355 32.06 21.23 -14.56
N THR A 356 31.03 21.71 -15.25
CA THR A 356 29.65 21.75 -14.75
C THR A 356 28.73 21.00 -15.72
N PHE A 357 27.61 20.50 -15.23
CA PHE A 357 26.59 19.86 -16.05
C PHE A 357 25.26 20.57 -15.92
N LYS A 358 24.45 20.48 -16.99
CA LYS A 358 23.01 20.73 -16.97
C LYS A 358 22.30 19.44 -17.37
N ILE A 359 21.06 19.28 -16.90
CA ILE A 359 20.22 18.12 -17.25
C ILE A 359 19.22 18.54 -18.32
N GLY A 360 19.15 17.76 -19.38
CA GLY A 360 18.20 17.96 -20.47
C GLY A 360 17.42 16.71 -20.82
N PHE A 361 16.35 16.95 -21.56
CA PHE A 361 15.42 15.99 -22.11
C PHE A 361 15.27 16.25 -23.60
N GLY A 362 15.15 15.19 -24.37
CA GLY A 362 14.92 15.23 -25.81
C GLY A 362 13.85 14.23 -26.17
N ALA A 363 13.10 14.50 -27.23
CA ALA A 363 12.22 13.50 -27.81
C ALA A 363 12.08 13.69 -29.31
N SER A 364 11.78 12.60 -30.00
CA SER A 364 11.51 12.58 -31.42
C SER A 364 10.40 11.58 -31.69
N THR A 365 9.60 11.81 -32.73
CA THR A 365 8.65 10.81 -33.22
C THR A 365 9.09 10.09 -34.49
N GLY A 366 10.18 10.55 -35.12
CA GLY A 366 10.64 9.99 -36.39
C GLY A 366 9.51 9.91 -37.42
N GLY A 367 9.38 8.80 -38.14
CA GLY A 367 8.22 8.56 -39.00
C GLY A 367 6.96 8.06 -38.28
N GLY A 368 7.04 7.77 -36.97
CA GLY A 368 5.92 7.24 -36.18
C GLY A 368 5.16 8.33 -35.43
N TYR A 369 4.56 7.97 -34.30
CA TYR A 369 3.70 8.87 -33.52
C TYR A 369 3.76 8.52 -32.03
N SER A 370 3.84 9.53 -31.17
CA SER A 370 3.71 9.37 -29.71
C SER A 370 3.66 10.74 -29.03
N ASN A 371 2.82 10.87 -27.99
CA ASN A 371 2.97 11.93 -27.01
C ASN A 371 4.04 11.52 -26.00
N HIS A 372 5.05 12.36 -25.83
CA HIS A 372 6.12 12.15 -24.85
C HIS A 372 6.01 13.18 -23.74
N ASP A 373 5.45 12.77 -22.60
CA ASP A 373 5.14 13.64 -21.47
C ASP A 373 6.06 13.31 -20.28
N ILE A 374 6.69 14.31 -19.66
CA ILE A 374 7.49 14.17 -18.44
C ILE A 374 7.02 15.09 -17.31
N ARG A 375 7.23 14.70 -16.05
CA ARG A 375 6.95 15.51 -14.85
C ARG A 375 7.79 15.09 -13.65
N ASP A 376 7.71 15.86 -12.57
CA ASP A 376 8.29 15.54 -11.26
C ASP A 376 9.80 15.19 -11.34
N MET A 377 10.56 16.02 -12.05
CA MET A 377 12.00 15.84 -12.21
C MET A 377 12.74 16.34 -10.96
N VAL A 378 13.62 15.50 -10.45
CA VAL A 378 14.56 15.85 -9.37
C VAL A 378 15.92 15.23 -9.65
N ALA A 379 16.98 15.98 -9.35
CA ALA A 379 18.34 15.51 -9.36
C ALA A 379 19.11 16.03 -8.14
N ALA A 380 19.92 15.16 -7.56
CA ALA A 380 20.68 15.47 -6.36
C ALA A 380 21.94 14.61 -6.22
N ALA A 381 22.80 14.92 -5.25
CA ALA A 381 23.90 14.05 -4.90
C ALA A 381 23.38 12.72 -4.31
N PRO A 382 23.97 11.57 -4.65
CA PRO A 382 23.53 10.29 -4.11
C PRO A 382 23.94 10.20 -2.64
N MET A 383 23.09 9.65 -1.79
CA MET A 383 23.42 9.24 -0.41
C MET A 383 22.75 7.90 -0.17
N GLN A 384 23.10 7.19 0.89
CA GLN A 384 22.37 5.98 1.24
C GLN A 384 22.27 5.86 2.76
N LEU A 385 21.15 6.38 3.27
CA LEU A 385 20.77 6.25 4.66
C LEU A 385 19.70 5.17 4.78
N GLN A 386 19.94 4.23 5.67
CA GLN A 386 19.03 3.12 5.94
C GLN A 386 18.50 3.20 7.37
N THR A 387 17.26 2.78 7.58
CA THR A 387 16.72 2.49 8.91
C THR A 387 16.15 1.07 8.95
N ILE A 388 16.29 0.39 10.08
CA ILE A 388 15.71 -0.93 10.36
C ILE A 388 15.03 -0.83 11.71
N ASN A 389 13.74 -1.14 11.78
CA ASN A 389 12.94 -1.04 13.00
C ASN A 389 12.33 -2.39 13.38
N THR A 390 12.41 -2.73 14.66
CA THR A 390 11.85 -3.97 15.21
C THR A 390 11.15 -3.68 16.54
N VAL A 391 10.22 -4.55 16.96
CA VAL A 391 9.45 -4.39 18.20
C VAL A 391 9.42 -5.67 19.02
N THR A 392 9.40 -5.53 20.34
CA THR A 392 9.21 -6.64 21.28
C THR A 392 8.40 -6.17 22.49
N PRO A 393 7.37 -6.90 22.92
CA PRO A 393 6.77 -8.06 22.24
C PRO A 393 6.04 -7.66 20.94
N GLY A 394 5.93 -8.58 19.99
CA GLY A 394 5.17 -8.36 18.74
C GLY A 394 3.65 -8.39 18.92
N THR A 395 3.15 -8.71 20.12
CA THR A 395 1.71 -8.82 20.42
C THR A 395 1.48 -8.43 21.88
N THR A 396 0.47 -7.59 22.15
CA THR A 396 0.10 -7.17 23.52
C THR A 396 -1.31 -6.55 23.57
N VAL A 397 -1.82 -6.20 24.75
CA VAL A 397 -3.15 -5.58 24.96
C VAL A 397 -3.09 -4.05 24.86
N VAL A 398 -4.25 -3.39 24.75
CA VAL A 398 -4.35 -1.92 24.92
C VAL A 398 -3.85 -1.52 26.31
N GLY A 399 -2.98 -0.51 26.38
CA GLY A 399 -2.24 -0.13 27.59
C GLY A 399 -0.97 -0.96 27.85
N GLY A 400 -0.71 -2.00 27.06
CA GLY A 400 0.49 -2.82 27.15
C GLY A 400 1.76 -2.08 26.70
N GLY A 401 2.88 -2.38 27.35
CA GLY A 401 4.19 -1.81 26.99
C GLY A 401 4.86 -2.55 25.84
N VAL A 402 5.56 -1.82 24.98
CA VAL A 402 6.40 -2.34 23.90
C VAL A 402 7.76 -1.64 23.90
N THR A 403 8.80 -2.34 23.44
CA THR A 403 10.14 -1.81 23.22
C THR A 403 10.50 -1.91 21.74
N TYR A 404 10.90 -0.79 21.15
CA TYR A 404 11.41 -0.71 19.79
C TYR A 404 12.93 -0.70 19.79
N THR A 405 13.53 -1.40 18.82
CA THR A 405 14.96 -1.29 18.49
C THR A 405 15.07 -0.80 17.05
N THR A 406 15.59 0.42 16.88
CA THR A 406 15.82 1.04 15.57
C THR A 406 17.32 1.13 15.30
N VAL A 407 17.76 0.71 14.12
CA VAL A 407 19.14 0.85 13.64
C VAL A 407 19.15 1.78 12.44
N ILE A 408 19.86 2.90 12.55
CA ILE A 408 20.11 3.85 11.46
C ILE A 408 21.52 3.58 10.93
N LYS A 409 21.72 3.50 9.62
CA LYS A 409 23.03 3.29 8.98
C LYS A 409 23.27 4.29 7.88
N ASN A 410 24.53 4.70 7.69
CA ASN A 410 24.98 5.34 6.46
C ASN A 410 25.81 4.33 5.67
N THR A 411 25.22 3.72 4.65
CA THR A 411 25.90 2.73 3.78
C THR A 411 26.24 3.34 2.41
N GLY A 412 26.21 4.66 2.31
CA GLY A 412 26.34 5.38 1.06
C GLY A 412 27.74 5.83 0.75
N LEU A 413 27.81 6.83 -0.12
CA LEU A 413 29.07 7.41 -0.60
C LEU A 413 29.37 8.78 0.03
N HIS A 414 28.42 9.37 0.77
CA HIS A 414 28.62 10.70 1.34
C HIS A 414 28.34 10.71 2.83
N ASP A 415 29.20 11.40 3.56
CA ASP A 415 28.99 11.70 4.97
C ASP A 415 27.83 12.70 5.13
N VAL A 416 27.07 12.54 6.20
CA VAL A 416 26.24 13.65 6.70
C VAL A 416 27.17 14.52 7.55
N SER A 417 27.41 15.76 7.16
CA SER A 417 28.32 16.71 7.79
C SER A 417 27.62 18.04 7.93
N THR A 418 27.63 18.60 9.14
CA THR A 418 26.97 19.89 9.41
C THR A 418 27.55 21.06 8.63
N LEU A 419 28.79 20.95 8.15
CA LEU A 419 29.50 22.03 7.45
C LEU A 419 29.25 22.00 5.94
N SER A 420 29.11 20.81 5.33
CA SER A 420 29.07 20.67 3.87
C SER A 420 27.72 20.14 3.34
N SER A 421 27.16 19.09 3.96
CA SER A 421 25.90 18.48 3.51
C SER A 421 24.68 18.94 4.31
N GLY A 422 24.87 19.45 5.53
CA GLY A 422 23.79 19.82 6.45
C GLY A 422 23.41 18.67 7.39
N ARG A 423 22.13 18.62 7.79
CA ARG A 423 21.63 17.63 8.76
C ARG A 423 20.63 16.70 8.11
N ALA A 424 20.74 15.41 8.37
CA ALA A 424 19.72 14.43 8.00
C ALA A 424 18.56 14.49 9.00
N THR A 425 17.36 14.18 8.54
CA THR A 425 16.15 14.20 9.37
C THR A 425 15.70 12.78 9.64
N PHE A 426 15.76 12.36 10.90
CA PHE A 426 15.22 11.09 11.35
C PHE A 426 13.84 11.31 11.98
N VAL A 427 12.89 10.46 11.68
CA VAL A 427 11.50 10.60 12.11
C VAL A 427 10.97 9.28 12.63
N ILE A 428 10.26 9.31 13.74
CA ILE A 428 9.44 8.21 14.27
C ILE A 428 7.98 8.63 14.12
N ASN A 429 7.21 7.91 13.31
CA ASN A 429 5.78 8.08 13.10
C ASN A 429 5.05 6.90 13.71
N THR A 430 4.08 7.16 14.59
CA THR A 430 3.33 6.11 15.27
C THR A 430 1.84 6.20 14.98
N THR A 431 1.25 5.03 14.77
CA THR A 431 -0.20 4.84 14.68
C THR A 431 -0.59 3.85 15.75
N GLY A 432 -1.35 4.29 16.76
CA GLY A 432 -1.86 3.40 17.80
C GLY A 432 -0.88 3.02 18.92
N VAL A 433 0.26 3.71 19.01
CA VAL A 433 1.23 3.58 20.10
C VAL A 433 1.75 4.95 20.50
N ASP A 434 1.81 5.20 21.80
CA ASP A 434 2.33 6.42 22.39
C ASP A 434 3.78 6.18 22.84
N ILE A 435 4.73 6.93 22.29
CA ILE A 435 6.15 6.81 22.65
C ILE A 435 6.41 7.52 23.98
N ILE A 436 7.10 6.83 24.89
CA ILE A 436 7.42 7.34 26.22
C ILE A 436 8.68 8.20 26.13
N ASN A 437 8.57 9.47 26.55
CA ASN A 437 9.69 10.43 26.59
C ASN A 437 10.54 10.48 25.31
N PRO A 438 9.94 10.77 24.13
CA PRO A 438 10.64 10.78 22.85
C PRO A 438 11.91 11.67 22.85
N GLN A 439 11.88 12.77 23.60
CA GLN A 439 13.02 13.68 23.76
C GLN A 439 14.27 13.04 24.39
N ASN A 440 14.11 11.94 25.14
CA ASN A 440 15.20 11.24 25.82
C ASN A 440 15.80 10.10 24.99
N ILE A 441 15.19 9.73 23.86
CA ILE A 441 15.68 8.63 22.99
C ILE A 441 17.14 8.82 22.59
N PRO A 442 17.61 10.03 22.20
CA PRO A 442 19.01 10.28 21.89
C PRO A 442 20.00 9.96 23.02
N LEU A 443 19.58 10.07 24.30
CA LEU A 443 20.47 9.85 25.45
C LEU A 443 20.89 8.38 25.59
N GLY A 444 20.08 7.45 25.08
CA GLY A 444 20.36 6.01 25.08
C GLY A 444 20.93 5.48 23.76
N ALA A 445 21.32 6.36 22.83
CA ALA A 445 21.82 5.96 21.53
C ALA A 445 23.20 5.29 21.65
N VAL A 446 23.33 4.11 21.04
CA VAL A 446 24.64 3.46 20.84
C VAL A 446 25.14 3.82 19.45
N ILE A 447 26.21 4.59 19.40
CA ILE A 447 26.78 5.12 18.16
C ILE A 447 28.06 4.38 17.84
N ASN A 448 28.18 3.90 16.61
CA ASN A 448 29.42 3.42 16.02
C ASN A 448 29.71 4.30 14.81
N GLU A 449 30.77 5.11 14.88
CA GLU A 449 31.13 6.07 13.83
C GLU A 449 31.80 5.41 12.61
N GLY A 450 31.85 4.08 12.59
CA GLY A 450 32.61 3.36 11.58
C GLY A 450 34.11 3.62 11.74
N ASN A 451 34.89 2.87 10.98
CA ASN A 451 36.34 2.94 11.05
C ASN A 451 36.94 3.80 9.91
N THR A 452 36.11 4.15 8.92
CA THR A 452 36.44 5.05 7.81
C THR A 452 35.83 6.41 8.08
N ASN A 453 36.21 7.03 9.20
CA ASN A 453 35.81 8.39 9.57
C ASN A 453 36.94 9.39 9.25
N PRO A 454 37.28 9.64 7.97
CA PRO A 454 38.42 10.46 7.58
C PRO A 454 38.27 11.92 8.05
N GLY A 455 37.03 12.37 8.28
CA GLY A 455 36.73 13.70 8.80
C GLY A 455 36.76 13.83 10.32
N ASN A 456 37.03 12.73 11.06
CA ASN A 456 36.92 12.66 12.52
C ASN A 456 35.58 13.26 13.02
N LEU A 457 34.50 12.97 12.28
CA LEU A 457 33.17 13.47 12.52
C LEU A 457 32.58 12.81 13.77
N VAL A 458 32.13 13.63 14.73
CA VAL A 458 31.45 13.14 15.93
C VAL A 458 29.96 13.07 15.67
N THR A 459 29.43 11.85 15.51
CA THR A 459 28.02 11.63 15.18
C THR A 459 27.13 12.09 16.32
N THR A 460 26.11 12.89 15.99
CA THR A 460 25.10 13.33 16.96
C THR A 460 23.70 13.12 16.43
N ILE A 461 22.80 12.74 17.33
CA ILE A 461 21.36 12.71 17.11
C ILE A 461 20.70 13.61 18.16
N THR A 462 19.77 14.47 17.76
CA THR A 462 19.15 15.46 18.65
C THR A 462 17.67 15.56 18.39
N TYR A 463 16.86 15.61 19.45
CA TYR A 463 15.41 15.78 19.33
C TYR A 463 15.05 17.20 18.89
N ASN A 464 14.18 17.31 17.88
CA ASN A 464 13.68 18.59 17.39
C ASN A 464 12.25 18.82 17.91
N ALA A 465 12.16 19.52 19.04
CA ALA A 465 10.87 19.80 19.68
C ALA A 465 9.93 20.64 18.80
N ALA A 466 10.46 21.58 18.02
CA ALA A 466 9.66 22.48 17.18
C ALA A 466 8.99 21.77 16.00
N ALA A 467 9.63 20.72 15.46
CA ALA A 467 9.11 19.93 14.35
C ALA A 467 8.33 18.68 14.81
N SER A 468 8.32 18.39 16.11
CA SER A 468 7.68 17.20 16.67
C SER A 468 6.26 17.47 17.15
N THR A 469 5.37 16.51 16.91
CA THR A 469 4.01 16.47 17.46
C THR A 469 3.73 15.08 18.05
N PRO A 470 2.70 14.92 18.90
CA PRO A 470 2.29 13.59 19.32
C PRO A 470 2.07 12.67 18.11
N GLY A 471 2.70 11.48 18.13
CA GLY A 471 2.66 10.52 17.03
C GLY A 471 3.63 10.79 15.87
N ASN A 472 4.35 11.92 15.86
CA ASN A 472 5.35 12.27 14.85
C ASN A 472 6.54 12.98 15.50
N TYR A 473 7.59 12.21 15.82
CA TYR A 473 8.76 12.68 16.55
C TYR A 473 9.94 12.85 15.61
N VAL A 474 10.46 14.08 15.51
CA VAL A 474 11.50 14.48 14.57
C VAL A 474 12.82 14.68 15.30
N TYR A 475 13.89 14.15 14.72
CA TYR A 475 15.26 14.24 15.20
C TYR A 475 16.16 14.71 14.07
N THR A 476 17.23 15.41 14.42
CA THR A 476 18.31 15.74 13.49
C THR A 476 19.49 14.82 13.71
N VAL A 477 19.97 14.17 12.66
CA VAL A 477 21.21 13.40 12.64
C VAL A 477 22.28 14.24 11.96
N SER A 478 23.44 14.35 12.58
CA SER A 478 24.52 15.25 12.18
C SER A 478 25.87 14.56 12.30
N ASN A 479 26.81 14.92 11.42
CA ASN A 479 28.18 14.39 11.45
C ASN A 479 28.22 12.85 11.43
N PHE A 480 27.39 12.24 10.59
CA PHE A 480 27.18 10.79 10.48
C PHE A 480 27.95 10.23 9.27
N PRO A 481 29.17 9.70 9.48
CA PRO A 481 30.07 9.32 8.39
C PRO A 481 29.63 8.02 7.71
N VAL A 482 30.15 7.78 6.51
CA VAL A 482 29.95 6.53 5.77
C VAL A 482 30.45 5.34 6.60
N GLY A 483 29.65 4.28 6.66
CA GLY A 483 29.89 3.08 7.46
C GLY A 483 29.42 3.18 8.92
N ALA A 484 28.99 4.36 9.38
CA ALA A 484 28.49 4.54 10.73
C ALA A 484 27.08 3.95 10.94
N SER A 485 26.78 3.67 12.21
CA SER A 485 25.46 3.24 12.65
C SER A 485 25.06 3.86 13.99
N ILE A 486 23.75 4.05 14.18
CA ILE A 486 23.12 4.49 15.43
C ILE A 486 22.08 3.45 15.80
N VAL A 487 22.17 2.88 17.00
CA VAL A 487 21.15 1.99 17.56
C VAL A 487 20.37 2.72 18.65
N LEU A 488 19.06 2.82 18.47
CA LEU A 488 18.12 3.43 19.40
C LEU A 488 17.25 2.34 20.02
N LYS A 489 17.10 2.37 21.35
CA LYS A 489 16.12 1.55 22.09
C LYS A 489 15.18 2.45 22.86
N TYR A 490 13.88 2.29 22.66
CA TYR A 490 12.88 3.15 23.28
C TYR A 490 11.55 2.42 23.49
N ASN A 491 10.78 2.91 24.45
CA ASN A 491 9.54 2.25 24.87
C ASN A 491 8.31 3.02 24.39
N GLY A 492 7.22 2.28 24.20
CA GLY A 492 5.90 2.84 23.94
C GLY A 492 4.80 2.09 24.70
N THR A 493 3.61 2.68 24.70
CA THR A 493 2.38 2.10 25.28
C THR A 493 1.32 2.03 24.20
N ILE A 494 0.68 0.88 24.03
CA ILE A 494 -0.39 0.72 23.04
C ILE A 494 -1.59 1.57 23.42
N SER A 495 -1.97 2.48 22.53
CA SER A 495 -3.12 3.40 22.69
C SER A 495 -4.24 3.13 21.68
N SER A 496 -3.99 2.30 20.66
CA SER A 496 -4.96 2.03 19.60
C SER A 496 -6.14 1.19 20.05
N THR A 497 -7.30 1.44 19.45
CA THR A 497 -8.42 0.51 19.37
C THR A 497 -8.51 -0.23 18.03
N ALA A 498 -7.52 -0.07 17.15
CA ALA A 498 -7.43 -0.81 15.87
C ALA A 498 -6.95 -2.26 16.07
N ALA A 499 -6.86 -3.03 14.98
CA ALA A 499 -6.40 -4.41 15.02
C ALA A 499 -4.87 -4.57 15.30
N SER A 500 -4.09 -3.52 15.05
CA SER A 500 -2.65 -3.48 15.33
C SER A 500 -2.16 -2.03 15.47
N ALA A 501 -1.00 -1.84 16.10
CA ALA A 501 -0.27 -0.58 16.14
C ALA A 501 0.97 -0.64 15.25
N ILE A 502 1.37 0.50 14.68
CA ILE A 502 2.52 0.61 13.77
C ILE A 502 3.45 1.70 14.26
N ASN A 503 4.75 1.39 14.28
CA ASN A 503 5.82 2.35 14.42
C ASN A 503 6.66 2.36 13.13
N LYS A 504 6.53 3.45 12.37
CA LYS A 504 7.32 3.74 11.18
C LYS A 504 8.50 4.62 11.55
N THR A 505 9.67 4.24 11.11
CA THR A 505 10.87 5.06 11.17
C THR A 505 11.25 5.51 9.76
N SER A 506 11.73 6.74 9.63
CA SER A 506 12.21 7.28 8.37
C SER A 506 13.51 8.06 8.60
N ILE A 507 14.51 7.88 7.75
CA ILE A 507 15.72 8.71 7.69
C ILE A 507 15.79 9.37 6.31
N ILE A 508 15.75 10.69 6.30
CA ILE A 508 15.74 11.53 5.10
C ILE A 508 17.10 12.22 5.00
N PRO A 509 17.82 12.08 3.88
CA PRO A 509 19.06 12.81 3.64
C PRO A 509 18.90 14.34 3.77
N PRO A 510 20.00 15.07 4.00
CA PRO A 510 19.98 16.52 3.94
C PRO A 510 19.51 17.04 2.57
N ASN A 511 19.07 18.30 2.51
CA ASN A 511 18.69 18.92 1.23
C ASN A 511 19.86 18.88 0.23
N GLY A 512 19.56 18.56 -1.03
CA GLY A 512 20.58 18.35 -2.06
C GLY A 512 21.17 16.93 -2.10
N TYR A 513 20.60 15.99 -1.33
CA TYR A 513 20.93 14.57 -1.39
C TYR A 513 19.68 13.71 -1.54
N LEU A 514 19.81 12.56 -2.21
CA LEU A 514 18.76 11.56 -2.34
C LEU A 514 19.27 10.16 -2.05
N ASN A 515 18.45 9.36 -1.37
CA ASN A 515 18.77 7.95 -1.13
C ASN A 515 18.83 7.16 -2.44
N ILE A 516 19.91 6.39 -2.63
CA ILE A 516 20.12 5.48 -3.76
C ILE A 516 19.02 4.39 -3.77
N ASP A 517 18.65 3.85 -2.61
CA ASP A 517 17.40 3.10 -2.47
C ASP A 517 16.37 3.97 -1.74
N PRO A 518 15.30 4.43 -2.42
CA PRO A 518 14.30 5.29 -1.78
C PRO A 518 13.55 4.59 -0.64
N ASN A 519 13.56 3.26 -0.60
CA ASN A 519 12.86 2.47 0.41
C ASN A 519 13.72 2.20 1.64
N SER A 520 15.05 2.09 1.49
CA SER A 520 15.99 1.86 2.59
C SER A 520 15.85 2.86 3.75
N GLY A 521 15.49 4.10 3.42
CA GLY A 521 15.26 5.16 4.40
C GLY A 521 13.99 4.97 5.23
N ASN A 522 13.19 3.92 5.02
CA ASN A 522 11.95 3.67 5.76
C ASN A 522 11.95 2.27 6.38
N SER A 523 11.44 2.14 7.61
CA SER A 523 11.21 0.84 8.23
C SER A 523 10.04 0.80 9.19
N TYR A 524 9.24 -0.27 9.14
CA TYR A 524 7.99 -0.43 9.88
C TYR A 524 8.10 -1.58 10.88
N ALA A 525 7.65 -1.34 12.10
CA ALA A 525 7.47 -2.35 13.13
C ALA A 525 6.00 -2.39 13.56
N GLN A 526 5.39 -3.57 13.49
CA GLN A 526 3.98 -3.78 13.81
C GLN A 526 3.82 -4.54 15.13
N THR A 527 2.88 -4.10 15.95
CA THR A 527 2.44 -4.81 17.16
C THR A 527 0.98 -5.21 17.02
N PHE A 528 0.68 -6.50 17.13
CA PHE A 528 -0.70 -7.02 17.12
C PHE A 528 -1.40 -6.77 18.45
N ILE A 529 -2.67 -6.39 18.40
CA ILE A 529 -3.45 -6.04 19.60
C ILE A 529 -4.30 -7.23 20.02
N GLN A 530 -4.04 -7.76 21.21
CA GLN A 530 -4.86 -8.79 21.84
C GLN A 530 -6.13 -8.17 22.44
N PRO A 531 -7.31 -8.73 22.13
CA PRO A 531 -8.55 -8.27 22.73
C PRO A 531 -8.70 -8.74 24.17
N VAL A 532 -9.28 -7.90 25.02
CA VAL A 532 -9.64 -8.25 26.41
C VAL A 532 -11.15 -8.35 26.54
N LEU A 533 -11.68 -9.57 26.71
CA LEU A 533 -13.12 -9.82 26.87
C LEU A 533 -13.61 -9.43 28.27
N THR A 534 -14.63 -8.58 28.32
CA THR A 534 -15.40 -8.31 29.53
C THR A 534 -16.24 -9.53 29.86
N LYS A 535 -16.22 -9.98 31.13
CA LYS A 535 -16.95 -11.18 31.57
C LYS A 535 -18.43 -11.10 31.16
N PRO A 536 -18.93 -12.04 30.32
CA PRO A 536 -20.33 -12.04 29.92
C PRO A 536 -21.26 -12.34 31.11
N SER A 537 -22.45 -11.74 31.12
CA SER A 537 -23.50 -12.04 32.10
C SER A 537 -24.25 -13.34 31.80
N ASP A 538 -24.70 -14.04 32.83
CA ASP A 538 -25.49 -15.26 32.72
C ASP A 538 -26.88 -15.00 32.10
N ILE A 539 -27.45 -16.00 31.41
CA ILE A 539 -28.83 -16.01 30.92
C ILE A 539 -29.66 -16.93 31.82
N THR A 540 -30.57 -16.38 32.60
CA THR A 540 -31.30 -17.13 33.65
C THR A 540 -32.66 -17.71 33.22
N ALA A 541 -33.17 -17.31 32.04
CA ALA A 541 -34.45 -17.79 31.51
C ALA A 541 -34.48 -17.82 29.97
N ALA A 542 -33.80 -18.78 29.35
CA ALA A 542 -33.89 -19.03 27.91
C ALA A 542 -35.02 -20.03 27.59
N CYS A 543 -35.85 -19.75 26.59
CA CYS A 543 -36.89 -20.68 26.13
C CYS A 543 -36.34 -21.70 25.12
N SER A 544 -36.76 -22.96 25.27
CA SER A 544 -36.41 -24.05 24.36
C SER A 544 -36.89 -23.75 22.93
N GLY A 545 -36.02 -23.94 21.94
CA GLY A 545 -36.30 -23.69 20.52
C GLY A 545 -36.15 -22.23 20.07
N VAL A 546 -35.66 -21.33 20.93
CA VAL A 546 -35.45 -19.90 20.63
C VAL A 546 -33.95 -19.56 20.60
N ALA A 547 -33.54 -18.67 19.69
CA ALA A 547 -32.15 -18.21 19.56
C ALA A 547 -31.72 -17.35 20.76
N LEU A 548 -30.50 -17.54 21.25
CA LEU A 548 -29.99 -16.84 22.45
C LEU A 548 -29.67 -15.36 22.24
N ASN A 549 -29.33 -14.92 21.02
CA ASN A 549 -29.02 -13.53 20.65
C ASN A 549 -28.08 -12.79 21.63
N LYS A 550 -27.03 -13.47 22.13
CA LYS A 550 -26.11 -12.92 23.13
C LYS A 550 -24.93 -12.19 22.48
N SER A 551 -24.80 -10.89 22.75
CA SER A 551 -23.65 -10.08 22.33
C SER A 551 -22.53 -10.08 23.38
N PHE A 552 -21.30 -9.82 22.94
CA PHE A 552 -20.11 -9.72 23.79
C PHE A 552 -19.46 -8.34 23.68
N SER A 553 -18.61 -7.99 24.66
CA SER A 553 -17.88 -6.72 24.69
C SER A 553 -16.41 -6.94 25.04
N SER A 554 -15.51 -6.43 24.19
CA SER A 554 -14.07 -6.49 24.41
C SER A 554 -13.39 -5.14 24.22
N VAL A 555 -12.15 -5.03 24.71
CA VAL A 555 -11.26 -3.90 24.41
C VAL A 555 -10.12 -4.37 23.51
N PRO A 556 -10.01 -3.89 22.26
CA PRO A 556 -11.03 -3.10 21.53
C PRO A 556 -12.22 -3.96 21.05
N ASN A 557 -13.34 -3.34 20.71
CA ASN A 557 -14.55 -4.06 20.31
C ASN A 557 -14.73 -4.16 18.79
N ASP A 558 -14.43 -3.11 18.05
CA ASP A 558 -14.78 -2.96 16.62
C ASP A 558 -14.09 -3.97 15.69
N PHE A 559 -12.96 -4.53 16.11
CA PHE A 559 -12.17 -5.51 15.36
C PHE A 559 -12.20 -6.91 15.99
N THR A 560 -13.00 -7.10 17.04
CA THR A 560 -13.03 -8.33 17.82
C THR A 560 -14.17 -9.22 17.37
N SER A 561 -13.83 -10.46 17.00
CA SER A 561 -14.77 -11.56 16.85
C SER A 561 -14.60 -12.56 17.99
N TYR A 562 -15.53 -13.50 18.13
CA TYR A 562 -15.52 -14.45 19.23
C TYR A 562 -15.65 -15.88 18.69
N THR A 563 -14.99 -16.82 19.36
CA THR A 563 -15.29 -18.24 19.25
C THR A 563 -15.85 -18.72 20.58
N TRP A 564 -16.76 -19.69 20.54
CA TRP A 564 -17.29 -20.27 21.77
C TRP A 564 -17.50 -21.77 21.67
N SER A 565 -17.42 -22.41 22.83
CA SER A 565 -17.79 -23.81 23.04
C SER A 565 -18.70 -23.93 24.26
N ARG A 566 -19.48 -25.00 24.31
CA ARG A 566 -20.50 -25.25 25.34
C ARG A 566 -20.22 -26.57 26.06
N SER A 567 -20.46 -26.59 27.37
CA SER A 567 -20.40 -27.82 28.17
C SER A 567 -21.38 -28.89 27.65
N ALA A 568 -20.99 -30.17 27.70
CA ALA A 568 -21.85 -31.27 27.33
C ALA A 568 -23.02 -31.45 28.33
N ASN A 569 -24.24 -31.60 27.83
CA ASN A 569 -25.43 -31.94 28.61
C ASN A 569 -26.37 -32.79 27.73
N ALA A 570 -26.67 -34.02 28.17
CA ALA A 570 -27.46 -34.99 27.40
C ALA A 570 -28.92 -34.57 27.18
N ASN A 571 -29.43 -33.66 28.00
CA ASN A 571 -30.80 -33.15 27.93
C ASN A 571 -30.94 -31.87 27.09
N ILE A 572 -29.83 -31.37 26.51
CA ILE A 572 -29.80 -30.13 25.74
C ILE A 572 -29.28 -30.36 24.32
N GLY A 573 -30.19 -30.33 23.35
CA GLY A 573 -29.87 -30.34 21.91
C GLY A 573 -29.43 -28.96 21.39
N GLY A 574 -28.88 -28.92 20.18
CA GLY A 574 -28.40 -27.70 19.51
C GLY A 574 -26.88 -27.64 19.33
N PRO A 575 -26.35 -26.53 18.77
CA PRO A 575 -24.92 -26.35 18.53
C PRO A 575 -24.09 -26.44 19.82
N SER A 576 -22.87 -26.99 19.71
CA SER A 576 -21.91 -27.09 20.81
C SER A 576 -20.69 -26.16 20.66
N ASN A 577 -20.42 -25.70 19.44
CA ASN A 577 -19.34 -24.77 19.12
C ASN A 577 -19.83 -23.76 18.07
N GLY A 578 -19.28 -22.55 18.10
CA GLY A 578 -19.63 -21.50 17.14
C GLY A 578 -18.60 -20.37 17.09
N ALA A 579 -18.79 -19.47 16.13
CA ALA A 579 -17.98 -18.26 15.97
C ALA A 579 -18.84 -17.12 15.41
N GLY A 580 -18.51 -15.89 15.77
CA GLY A 580 -19.23 -14.70 15.32
C GLY A 580 -19.09 -13.51 16.28
N THR A 581 -19.89 -12.47 16.06
CA THR A 581 -19.98 -11.29 16.93
C THR A 581 -21.16 -11.38 17.91
N VAL A 582 -22.12 -12.26 17.62
CA VAL A 582 -23.30 -12.55 18.43
C VAL A 582 -23.51 -14.06 18.47
N LEU A 583 -23.78 -14.61 19.65
CA LEU A 583 -24.13 -16.01 19.86
C LEU A 583 -25.65 -16.18 19.66
N ASN A 584 -26.02 -16.81 18.54
CA ASN A 584 -27.41 -17.03 18.11
C ASN A 584 -27.84 -18.50 18.19
N ASP A 585 -27.16 -19.31 18.99
CA ASP A 585 -27.47 -20.74 19.12
C ASP A 585 -28.94 -20.95 19.54
N VAL A 586 -29.61 -21.88 18.85
CA VAL A 586 -30.97 -22.34 19.18
C VAL A 586 -30.86 -23.66 19.92
N LEU A 587 -31.28 -23.69 21.17
CA LEU A 587 -31.12 -24.84 22.04
C LEU A 587 -32.46 -25.49 22.37
N THR A 588 -32.48 -26.81 22.50
CA THR A 588 -33.69 -27.57 22.84
C THR A 588 -33.51 -28.31 24.16
N ASN A 589 -34.36 -28.04 25.15
CA ASN A 589 -34.41 -28.81 26.40
C ASN A 589 -35.39 -29.98 26.24
N THR A 590 -34.88 -31.21 26.25
CA THR A 590 -35.68 -32.42 26.12
C THR A 590 -36.18 -32.95 27.46
N SER A 591 -35.88 -32.28 28.57
CA SER A 591 -36.26 -32.69 29.91
C SER A 591 -37.46 -31.90 30.49
N GLY A 592 -38.15 -32.52 31.44
CA GLY A 592 -39.25 -31.90 32.21
C GLY A 592 -38.81 -30.88 33.27
N VAL A 593 -37.53 -30.53 33.34
CA VAL A 593 -36.97 -29.58 34.33
C VAL A 593 -36.04 -28.57 33.67
N ASP A 594 -35.78 -27.44 34.32
CA ASP A 594 -34.80 -26.45 33.86
C ASP A 594 -33.39 -27.07 33.80
N GLN A 595 -32.65 -26.80 32.73
CA GLN A 595 -31.28 -27.29 32.52
C GLN A 595 -30.31 -26.12 32.45
N THR A 596 -29.12 -26.27 33.03
CA THR A 596 -28.06 -25.24 32.95
C THR A 596 -26.84 -25.80 32.23
N ILE A 597 -26.23 -24.95 31.39
CA ILE A 597 -25.02 -25.22 30.61
C ILE A 597 -24.07 -24.02 30.75
N THR A 598 -22.78 -24.24 30.52
CA THR A 598 -21.75 -23.19 30.54
C THR A 598 -21.16 -23.01 29.14
N TYR A 599 -21.06 -21.76 28.69
CA TYR A 599 -20.31 -21.38 27.50
C TYR A 599 -18.92 -20.88 27.88
N SER A 600 -17.89 -21.24 27.11
CA SER A 600 -16.56 -20.65 27.13
C SER A 600 -16.36 -19.82 25.87
N VAL A 601 -16.04 -18.54 26.00
CA VAL A 601 -15.98 -17.56 24.91
C VAL A 601 -14.59 -16.96 24.84
N THR A 602 -13.95 -17.01 23.67
CA THR A 602 -12.60 -16.49 23.43
C THR A 602 -12.65 -15.38 22.39
N PRO A 603 -12.22 -14.14 22.71
CA PRO A 603 -12.13 -13.05 21.75
C PRO A 603 -10.90 -13.20 20.84
N GLN A 604 -11.00 -12.73 19.60
CA GLN A 604 -9.89 -12.73 18.64
C GLN A 604 -9.94 -11.50 17.72
N ILE A 605 -8.76 -10.98 17.40
CA ILE A 605 -8.56 -9.87 16.45
C ILE A 605 -7.66 -10.37 15.33
N THR A 606 -8.08 -10.17 14.08
CA THR A 606 -7.29 -10.48 12.89
C THR A 606 -6.80 -9.19 12.26
N ALA A 607 -5.49 -9.02 12.12
CA ALA A 607 -4.87 -7.86 11.51
C ALA A 607 -4.04 -8.23 10.29
N VAL A 608 -3.97 -7.35 9.30
CA VAL A 608 -3.08 -7.46 8.15
C VAL A 608 -1.64 -7.29 8.58
N VAL A 609 -0.73 -8.17 8.13
CA VAL A 609 0.70 -8.05 8.42
C VAL A 609 1.33 -6.96 7.55
N VAL A 610 2.07 -6.07 8.19
CA VAL A 610 2.87 -5.03 7.53
C VAL A 610 4.33 -5.44 7.58
N ASN A 611 4.97 -5.54 6.41
CA ASN A 611 6.40 -5.87 6.30
C ASN A 611 7.28 -4.70 6.73
N ALA A 612 8.56 -4.99 6.95
CA ALA A 612 9.54 -3.99 7.37
C ALA A 612 9.69 -2.82 6.38
N ASP A 613 9.37 -2.99 5.09
CA ASP A 613 9.40 -1.93 4.06
C ASP A 613 8.07 -1.16 3.93
N GLY A 614 7.05 -1.53 4.72
CA GLY A 614 5.73 -0.91 4.71
C GLY A 614 4.78 -1.51 3.68
N SER A 615 5.25 -2.46 2.87
CA SER A 615 4.35 -3.24 2.04
C SER A 615 3.43 -4.07 2.94
N SER A 616 2.16 -4.09 2.59
CA SER A 616 1.15 -4.89 3.29
C SER A 616 0.32 -5.61 2.26
N ASN A 617 0.16 -6.90 2.45
CA ASN A 617 -0.77 -7.70 1.68
C ASN A 617 -1.98 -7.96 2.57
N PRO A 618 -3.20 -7.52 2.21
CA PRO A 618 -4.40 -7.59 3.06
C PRO A 618 -4.81 -8.99 3.55
N ASN A 619 -4.05 -10.02 3.21
CA ASN A 619 -4.44 -11.42 3.30
C ASN A 619 -3.37 -12.31 3.94
N VAL A 620 -2.16 -11.79 4.08
CA VAL A 620 -1.25 -12.26 5.13
C VAL A 620 -1.73 -11.55 6.38
N THR A 621 -2.42 -12.30 7.22
CA THR A 621 -3.01 -11.78 8.45
C THR A 621 -2.48 -12.56 9.64
N ASN A 622 -2.42 -11.91 10.80
CA ASN A 622 -2.13 -12.53 12.08
C ASN A 622 -3.37 -12.41 12.96
N THR A 623 -3.81 -13.53 13.52
CA THR A 623 -4.93 -13.58 14.48
C THR A 623 -4.36 -13.68 15.88
N SER A 624 -4.58 -12.62 16.66
CA SER A 624 -4.26 -12.60 18.08
C SER A 624 -5.50 -12.96 18.88
N THR A 625 -5.34 -13.87 19.84
CA THR A 625 -6.42 -14.33 20.72
C THR A 625 -6.27 -13.73 22.11
N GLY A 626 -7.39 -13.35 22.71
CA GLY A 626 -7.45 -12.97 24.11
C GLY A 626 -7.77 -14.14 25.02
N ASN A 627 -7.84 -13.87 26.33
CA ASN A 627 -8.19 -14.89 27.32
C ASN A 627 -9.68 -15.27 27.23
N SER A 628 -9.98 -16.55 27.39
CA SER A 628 -11.36 -17.08 27.40
C SER A 628 -12.08 -16.72 28.71
N GLN A 629 -13.38 -16.43 28.63
CA GLN A 629 -14.27 -16.21 29.78
C GLN A 629 -15.49 -17.12 29.69
N THR A 630 -16.12 -17.41 30.83
CA THR A 630 -17.31 -18.28 30.88
C THR A 630 -18.56 -17.59 31.43
N PHE A 631 -19.73 -18.05 30.98
CA PHE A 631 -21.04 -17.67 31.51
C PHE A 631 -22.04 -18.83 31.41
N ASN A 632 -23.09 -18.80 32.23
CA ASN A 632 -24.10 -19.84 32.30
C ASN A 632 -25.38 -19.47 31.53
N VAL A 633 -26.04 -20.49 30.97
CA VAL A 633 -27.37 -20.37 30.35
C VAL A 633 -28.29 -21.42 30.96
N THR A 634 -29.40 -20.96 31.55
CA THR A 634 -30.47 -21.80 32.07
C THR A 634 -31.63 -21.85 31.07
N LEU A 635 -31.84 -23.03 30.47
CA LEU A 635 -32.96 -23.32 29.57
C LEU A 635 -34.17 -23.80 30.36
N LYS A 636 -35.32 -23.18 30.15
CA LYS A 636 -36.59 -23.54 30.80
C LYS A 636 -37.16 -24.85 30.28
N SER A 637 -37.85 -25.60 31.15
CA SER A 637 -38.57 -26.81 30.73
C SER A 637 -39.71 -26.50 29.76
N THR A 638 -39.95 -27.42 28.82
CA THR A 638 -41.09 -27.41 27.88
C THR A 638 -42.45 -27.68 28.54
N SER A 639 -42.48 -28.06 29.83
CA SER A 639 -43.71 -28.52 30.52
C SER A 639 -44.34 -27.50 31.49
N GLY A 640 -43.89 -26.24 31.50
CA GLY A 640 -44.17 -25.29 32.59
C GLY A 640 -45.07 -24.07 32.30
N GLY A 641 -45.95 -24.10 31.30
CA GLY A 641 -46.94 -23.03 31.12
C GLY A 641 -48.21 -23.29 31.95
N ALA A 642 -48.25 -22.84 33.20
CA ALA A 642 -49.48 -22.84 34.01
C ALA A 642 -50.60 -22.14 33.24
N ASN A 643 -51.75 -22.81 33.08
CA ASN A 643 -52.93 -22.30 32.34
C ASN A 643 -53.67 -21.25 33.20
N PRO A 644 -53.59 -19.94 32.92
CA PRO A 644 -54.41 -18.95 33.61
C PRO A 644 -55.73 -18.79 32.84
N ASP A 645 -56.87 -18.68 33.54
CA ASP A 645 -58.17 -18.47 32.90
C ASP A 645 -58.16 -17.19 32.02
N ILE A 646 -58.10 -17.36 30.68
CA ILE A 646 -58.27 -16.27 29.71
C ILE A 646 -59.78 -15.99 29.55
N THR A 647 -60.19 -14.73 29.72
CA THR A 647 -61.58 -14.27 29.54
C THR A 647 -61.68 -13.32 28.34
N VAL A 648 -62.68 -13.49 27.47
CA VAL A 648 -62.82 -12.71 26.22
C VAL A 648 -64.23 -12.11 26.07
N THR A 649 -64.34 -10.82 25.73
CA THR A 649 -65.60 -10.09 25.42
C THR A 649 -65.73 -9.75 23.93
N SER A 650 -66.95 -9.49 23.42
CA SER A 650 -67.21 -9.23 21.99
C SER A 650 -68.06 -7.99 21.65
N PHE A 651 -67.77 -7.38 20.48
CA PHE A 651 -68.47 -6.23 19.90
C PHE A 651 -68.60 -6.36 18.36
N ASN A 652 -69.70 -5.91 17.75
CA ASN A 652 -69.92 -5.89 16.29
C ASN A 652 -70.05 -4.44 15.85
N ASP A 653 -69.18 -4.01 14.95
CA ASP A 653 -69.10 -2.63 14.49
C ASP A 653 -69.84 -2.36 13.17
N GLY A 654 -70.38 -3.36 12.48
CA GLY A 654 -70.76 -3.20 11.07
C GLY A 654 -70.29 -4.33 10.18
N ALA A 655 -68.99 -4.60 10.27
CA ALA A 655 -68.24 -5.43 9.34
C ALA A 655 -67.35 -6.46 10.03
N ASN A 656 -66.95 -6.20 11.29
CA ASN A 656 -66.08 -7.06 12.07
C ASN A 656 -66.69 -7.37 13.44
N LEU A 657 -66.36 -8.56 13.92
CA LEU A 657 -66.48 -8.99 15.30
C LEU A 657 -65.15 -8.71 16.01
N ILE A 658 -65.13 -7.83 17.00
CA ILE A 658 -63.96 -7.50 17.80
C ILE A 658 -63.98 -8.34 19.08
N LEU A 659 -62.90 -9.07 19.34
CA LEU A 659 -62.68 -9.88 20.54
C LEU A 659 -61.63 -9.21 21.43
N THR A 660 -61.87 -9.11 22.74
CA THR A 660 -60.92 -8.54 23.70
C THR A 660 -60.63 -9.54 24.82
N ALA A 661 -59.39 -10.02 24.92
CA ALA A 661 -58.89 -10.95 25.93
C ALA A 661 -58.34 -10.26 27.18
N SER A 662 -58.46 -10.95 28.32
CA SER A 662 -57.96 -10.55 29.64
C SER A 662 -57.50 -11.78 30.44
N SER A 663 -56.57 -11.57 31.38
CA SER A 663 -55.99 -12.61 32.25
C SER A 663 -55.57 -12.01 33.60
N GLY A 664 -55.44 -12.85 34.63
CA GLY A 664 -54.94 -12.45 35.96
C GLY A 664 -53.41 -12.34 36.08
N LEU A 665 -52.64 -12.60 35.03
CA LEU A 665 -51.18 -12.45 35.03
C LEU A 665 -50.77 -10.96 35.05
N VAL A 666 -49.61 -10.65 35.64
CA VAL A 666 -49.04 -9.29 35.65
C VAL A 666 -48.39 -9.02 34.29
N SER A 667 -48.89 -8.02 33.57
CA SER A 667 -48.46 -7.63 32.21
C SER A 667 -48.49 -8.78 31.18
N PRO A 668 -49.69 -9.33 30.89
CA PRO A 668 -49.84 -10.46 29.97
C PRO A 668 -49.67 -10.03 28.50
N THR A 669 -48.94 -10.85 27.74
CA THR A 669 -48.89 -10.76 26.28
C THR A 669 -49.71 -11.90 25.69
N PHE A 670 -50.76 -11.56 24.93
CA PHE A 670 -51.64 -12.54 24.28
C PHE A 670 -51.23 -12.79 22.84
N THR A 671 -51.33 -14.04 22.40
CA THR A 671 -51.09 -14.44 21.00
C THR A 671 -52.28 -15.25 20.51
N TRP A 672 -52.87 -14.85 19.38
CA TRP A 672 -54.05 -15.45 18.78
C TRP A 672 -53.68 -16.40 17.65
N TYR A 673 -54.45 -17.47 17.48
CA TYR A 673 -54.18 -18.50 16.48
C TYR A 673 -55.40 -18.83 15.63
N LYS A 674 -55.14 -19.35 14.44
CA LYS A 674 -56.16 -19.80 13.49
C LYS A 674 -56.87 -21.07 13.97
N ASP A 675 -56.14 -21.94 14.65
CA ASP A 675 -56.62 -23.22 15.15
C ASP A 675 -55.83 -23.67 16.40
N ALA A 676 -56.33 -24.73 17.04
CA ALA A 676 -55.75 -25.31 18.24
C ALA A 676 -54.36 -25.93 18.05
N ASN A 677 -53.94 -26.17 16.81
CA ASN A 677 -52.66 -26.81 16.47
C ASN A 677 -51.60 -25.79 16.01
N LYS A 678 -51.90 -24.48 16.10
CA LYS A 678 -51.06 -23.37 15.60
C LYS A 678 -50.75 -23.48 14.10
N THR A 679 -51.56 -24.19 13.32
CA THR A 679 -51.28 -24.40 11.89
C THR A 679 -51.57 -23.13 11.10
N GLY A 680 -50.52 -22.53 10.53
CA GLY A 680 -50.59 -21.23 9.87
C GLY A 680 -50.10 -20.04 10.70
N GLY A 681 -49.51 -20.26 11.88
CA GLY A 681 -48.87 -19.22 12.68
C GLY A 681 -49.83 -18.37 13.51
N SER A 682 -49.29 -17.35 14.20
CA SER A 682 -50.10 -16.38 14.93
C SER A 682 -50.91 -15.51 13.96
N ILE A 683 -52.18 -15.29 14.27
CA ILE A 683 -53.09 -14.41 13.53
C ILE A 683 -53.27 -13.06 14.21
N GLY A 684 -52.55 -12.80 15.31
CA GLY A 684 -52.58 -11.54 16.03
C GLY A 684 -51.84 -11.62 17.36
N THR A 685 -51.30 -10.49 17.83
CA THR A 685 -50.71 -10.36 19.17
C THR A 685 -51.33 -9.16 19.90
N GLY A 686 -51.38 -9.25 21.23
CA GLY A 686 -52.03 -8.24 22.08
C GLY A 686 -53.45 -8.61 22.50
N ALA A 687 -54.02 -7.79 23.38
CA ALA A 687 -55.29 -8.09 24.05
C ALA A 687 -56.51 -8.12 23.11
N GLN A 688 -56.42 -7.66 21.85
CA GLN A 688 -57.56 -7.62 20.94
C GLN A 688 -57.31 -8.39 19.64
N LEU A 689 -58.36 -9.04 19.13
CA LEU A 689 -58.41 -9.71 17.84
C LEU A 689 -59.65 -9.27 17.06
N THR A 690 -59.45 -8.83 15.83
CA THR A 690 -60.53 -8.38 14.94
C THR A 690 -60.82 -9.46 13.90
N VAL A 691 -62.08 -9.85 13.78
CA VAL A 691 -62.54 -10.93 12.90
C VAL A 691 -63.56 -10.39 11.88
N PRO A 692 -63.25 -10.38 10.57
CA PRO A 692 -64.19 -9.95 9.56
C PRO A 692 -65.43 -10.85 9.48
N LEU A 693 -66.65 -10.29 9.51
CA LEU A 693 -67.90 -11.05 9.44
C LEU A 693 -68.12 -11.71 8.06
N ASN A 694 -67.38 -11.31 7.03
CA ASN A 694 -67.39 -11.96 5.73
C ASN A 694 -66.40 -13.15 5.63
N SER A 695 -65.71 -13.50 6.71
CA SER A 695 -64.69 -14.57 6.72
C SER A 695 -65.26 -16.00 6.61
N LYS A 696 -66.57 -16.14 6.41
CA LYS A 696 -67.32 -17.39 6.21
C LYS A 696 -68.31 -17.18 5.06
N THR A 697 -68.64 -18.24 4.33
CA THR A 697 -69.67 -18.24 3.28
C THR A 697 -70.79 -19.23 3.61
N PRO A 698 -72.06 -18.80 3.74
CA PRO A 698 -72.52 -17.40 3.70
C PRO A 698 -71.98 -16.58 4.89
N ALA A 699 -71.88 -15.25 4.68
CA ALA A 699 -71.29 -14.30 5.63
C ALA A 699 -71.97 -14.37 7.01
N TRP A 700 -71.16 -14.29 8.05
CA TRP A 700 -71.59 -14.32 9.45
C TRP A 700 -72.65 -13.23 9.70
N GLN A 701 -73.80 -13.65 10.22
CA GLN A 701 -74.94 -12.79 10.53
C GLN A 701 -74.98 -12.43 12.02
N VAL A 702 -75.72 -11.38 12.35
CA VAL A 702 -76.09 -11.06 13.73
C VAL A 702 -76.81 -12.27 14.34
N GLY A 703 -76.29 -12.80 15.45
CA GLY A 703 -76.76 -14.01 16.11
C GLY A 703 -75.96 -15.28 15.79
N ASP A 704 -75.07 -15.28 14.79
CA ASP A 704 -74.24 -16.44 14.47
C ASP A 704 -73.14 -16.69 15.52
N SER A 705 -72.69 -17.95 15.64
CA SER A 705 -71.67 -18.38 16.61
C SER A 705 -70.24 -18.42 16.05
N TYR A 706 -69.27 -17.77 16.72
CA TYR A 706 -67.83 -17.73 16.34
C TYR A 706 -66.92 -18.34 17.42
N THR A 707 -65.89 -19.10 17.02
CA THR A 707 -64.93 -19.78 17.92
C THR A 707 -63.50 -19.24 17.75
N TYR A 708 -62.79 -18.94 18.85
CA TYR A 708 -61.44 -18.38 18.85
C TYR A 708 -60.39 -19.26 19.56
N PHE A 709 -59.11 -19.04 19.24
CA PHE A 709 -57.94 -19.74 19.83
C PHE A 709 -56.90 -18.72 20.30
N VAL A 710 -56.49 -18.75 21.57
CA VAL A 710 -55.58 -17.74 22.16
C VAL A 710 -54.65 -18.33 23.22
N THR A 711 -53.45 -17.80 23.34
CA THR A 711 -52.46 -18.13 24.38
C THR A 711 -52.03 -16.85 25.11
N VAL A 712 -51.35 -17.01 26.25
CA VAL A 712 -50.79 -15.90 27.04
C VAL A 712 -49.36 -16.22 27.49
N SER A 713 -48.52 -15.20 27.57
CA SER A 713 -47.16 -15.25 28.14
C SER A 713 -46.93 -14.04 29.06
N ALA A 714 -45.89 -14.09 29.90
CA ALA A 714 -45.47 -12.99 30.78
C ALA A 714 -43.94 -12.92 30.85
N SER A 715 -43.40 -11.88 31.48
CA SER A 715 -41.96 -11.71 31.65
C SER A 715 -41.36 -12.89 32.42
N GLY A 716 -40.42 -13.61 31.81
CA GLY A 716 -39.74 -14.77 32.40
C GLY A 716 -40.47 -16.11 32.25
N THR A 717 -41.60 -16.16 31.54
CA THR A 717 -42.33 -17.41 31.21
C THR A 717 -42.35 -17.65 29.70
N CYS A 718 -42.41 -18.92 29.29
CA CYS A 718 -42.67 -19.26 27.89
C CYS A 718 -44.19 -19.27 27.64
N GLU A 719 -44.60 -19.14 26.37
CA GLU A 719 -46.00 -19.06 25.94
C GLU A 719 -46.86 -20.25 26.40
N SER A 720 -48.09 -19.99 26.84
CA SER A 720 -49.02 -21.00 27.36
C SER A 720 -49.56 -21.95 26.28
N ILE A 721 -50.27 -23.01 26.72
CA ILE A 721 -51.15 -23.80 25.85
C ILE A 721 -52.33 -22.96 25.33
N ILE A 722 -52.96 -23.39 24.22
CA ILE A 722 -54.10 -22.68 23.58
C ILE A 722 -55.41 -22.86 24.37
N VAL A 723 -56.13 -21.75 24.56
CA VAL A 723 -57.51 -21.66 25.06
C VAL A 723 -58.50 -21.52 23.89
N THR A 724 -59.61 -22.27 23.93
CA THR A 724 -60.65 -22.31 22.87
C THR A 724 -62.07 -22.10 23.44
N LYS A 725 -62.87 -21.15 22.91
CA LYS A 725 -64.28 -20.86 23.32
C LYS A 725 -65.12 -20.24 22.18
N THR A 726 -66.47 -20.29 22.29
CA THR A 726 -67.45 -19.84 21.27
C THR A 726 -68.39 -18.74 21.79
N ILE A 727 -68.77 -17.75 20.95
CA ILE A 727 -69.63 -16.58 21.27
C ILE A 727 -70.63 -16.23 20.14
N THR A 728 -71.63 -15.36 20.37
CA THR A 728 -72.60 -14.86 19.36
C THR A 728 -72.37 -13.40 18.89
N ILE A 729 -72.77 -13.07 17.66
CA ILE A 729 -72.50 -11.76 16.99
C ILE A 729 -73.61 -10.69 17.24
N PRO A 730 -73.29 -9.45 17.73
CA PRO A 730 -74.26 -8.33 17.98
C PRO A 730 -74.58 -7.43 16.71
N SER A 731 -75.29 -6.27 16.72
CA SER A 731 -75.86 -5.50 15.53
C SER A 731 -75.09 -4.21 15.02
N SER A 732 -75.33 -3.65 13.79
CA SER A 732 -74.30 -2.97 12.89
C SER A 732 -74.58 -1.58 12.17
N ILE A 733 -73.51 -0.84 11.72
CA ILE A 733 -73.34 0.49 11.04
C ILE A 733 -73.18 0.40 9.47
N GLN A 734 -73.33 1.48 8.66
CA GLN A 734 -73.34 1.51 7.15
C GLN A 734 -71.95 1.55 6.42
N PRO A 735 -71.61 0.65 5.47
CA PRO A 735 -70.25 0.50 4.89
C PRO A 735 -69.95 1.20 3.53
N ILE A 736 -68.71 1.68 3.32
CA ILE A 736 -68.14 2.23 2.05
C ILE A 736 -67.10 1.28 1.45
N THR A 737 -67.24 0.86 0.19
CA THR A 737 -66.29 -0.03 -0.50
C THR A 737 -65.33 0.74 -1.42
N LEU A 738 -64.03 0.49 -1.30
CA LEU A 738 -63.00 0.94 -2.25
C LEU A 738 -62.48 -0.26 -3.08
N THR A 739 -62.26 -0.06 -4.38
CA THR A 739 -61.78 -1.09 -5.34
C THR A 739 -60.81 -0.49 -6.35
N PHE A 740 -59.66 -1.12 -6.62
CA PHE A 740 -58.77 -0.71 -7.72
C PHE A 740 -59.34 -1.12 -9.08
N THR A 741 -59.29 -0.20 -10.05
CA THR A 741 -59.92 -0.38 -11.36
C THR A 741 -59.02 0.05 -12.52
N ASP A 742 -59.42 -0.30 -13.73
CA ASP A 742 -58.99 0.44 -14.92
C ASP A 742 -59.62 1.85 -14.97
N ILE A 743 -59.29 2.62 -16.00
CA ILE A 743 -59.84 3.97 -16.22
C ILE A 743 -61.36 4.00 -16.38
N ASN A 744 -61.98 2.88 -16.75
CA ASN A 744 -63.42 2.76 -16.99
C ASN A 744 -64.18 2.25 -15.75
N GLY A 745 -63.50 1.99 -14.64
CA GLY A 745 -64.12 1.52 -13.39
C GLY A 745 -64.32 0.00 -13.31
N THR A 746 -63.67 -0.78 -14.18
CA THR A 746 -63.65 -2.25 -14.15
C THR A 746 -62.62 -2.72 -13.11
N PRO A 747 -62.98 -3.59 -12.15
CA PRO A 747 -62.03 -4.10 -11.15
C PRO A 747 -60.81 -4.79 -11.78
N LEU A 748 -59.61 -4.49 -11.28
CA LEU A 748 -58.38 -5.16 -11.71
C LEU A 748 -58.29 -6.56 -11.09
N ASN A 749 -58.17 -7.60 -11.91
CA ASN A 749 -58.04 -8.99 -11.47
C ASN A 749 -56.92 -9.74 -12.24
N PRO A 750 -55.75 -10.00 -11.63
CA PRO A 750 -55.34 -9.58 -10.28
C PRO A 750 -55.10 -8.06 -10.21
N SER A 751 -55.25 -7.47 -9.02
CA SER A 751 -54.95 -6.04 -8.80
C SER A 751 -53.44 -5.80 -8.81
N GLN A 752 -52.86 -5.62 -10.00
CA GLN A 752 -51.42 -5.36 -10.19
C GLN A 752 -51.18 -4.24 -11.22
N VAL A 753 -50.02 -3.58 -11.10
CA VAL A 753 -49.55 -2.56 -12.05
C VAL A 753 -48.04 -2.66 -12.24
N ASN A 754 -47.57 -2.46 -13.48
CA ASN A 754 -46.14 -2.36 -13.78
C ASN A 754 -45.67 -0.91 -13.64
N GLY A 755 -44.64 -0.70 -12.83
CA GLY A 755 -44.01 0.62 -12.64
C GLY A 755 -43.24 1.08 -13.87
N SER A 756 -43.18 2.39 -14.06
CA SER A 756 -42.36 3.03 -15.10
C SER A 756 -41.59 4.21 -14.51
N ALA A 757 -40.54 4.67 -15.20
CA ALA A 757 -39.75 5.82 -14.74
C ALA A 757 -40.62 7.11 -14.64
N ALA A 758 -41.50 7.33 -15.62
CA ALA A 758 -42.45 8.45 -15.62
C ALA A 758 -43.52 8.29 -14.54
N GLY A 759 -43.90 7.05 -14.21
CA GLY A 759 -44.95 6.72 -13.26
C GLY A 759 -46.22 6.29 -13.97
N THR A 760 -46.68 5.07 -13.71
CA THR A 760 -47.89 4.51 -14.33
C THR A 760 -49.13 4.91 -13.52
N PRO A 761 -50.16 5.57 -14.10
CA PRO A 761 -51.36 5.97 -13.37
C PRO A 761 -52.16 4.78 -12.81
N VAL A 762 -52.61 4.90 -11.56
CA VAL A 762 -53.46 3.89 -10.89
C VAL A 762 -54.80 4.52 -10.49
N TYR A 763 -55.90 3.81 -10.80
CA TYR A 763 -57.27 4.27 -10.56
C TYR A 763 -57.94 3.51 -9.41
N LEU A 764 -58.71 4.23 -8.58
CA LEU A 764 -59.47 3.71 -7.46
C LEU A 764 -60.94 4.12 -7.59
N ARG A 765 -61.84 3.19 -7.31
CA ARG A 765 -63.28 3.39 -7.25
C ARG A 765 -63.79 3.32 -5.81
N ALA A 766 -64.52 4.35 -5.35
CA ALA A 766 -65.23 4.35 -4.06
C ALA A 766 -66.74 4.19 -4.26
N SER A 767 -67.42 3.37 -3.44
CA SER A 767 -68.84 3.05 -3.59
C SER A 767 -69.58 2.91 -2.25
N LEU A 768 -70.82 3.40 -2.19
CA LEU A 768 -71.81 3.14 -1.14
C LEU A 768 -72.72 1.96 -1.55
N PRO A 769 -73.44 1.32 -0.63
CA PRO A 769 -74.36 0.26 -1.00
C PRO A 769 -75.45 0.83 -1.94
N PRO A 770 -75.90 0.07 -2.96
CA PRO A 770 -76.66 0.63 -4.09
C PRO A 770 -77.95 1.39 -3.74
N LEU A 771 -78.52 1.14 -2.55
CA LEU A 771 -79.77 1.74 -2.05
C LEU A 771 -79.55 2.99 -1.18
N TYR A 772 -78.31 3.39 -0.93
CA TYR A 772 -77.94 4.49 -0.02
C TYR A 772 -76.99 5.47 -0.71
N PRO A 773 -77.49 6.34 -1.62
CA PRO A 773 -76.67 7.32 -2.32
C PRO A 773 -76.08 8.37 -1.37
N ALA A 774 -74.98 9.00 -1.79
CA ALA A 774 -74.33 10.05 -1.02
C ALA A 774 -75.28 11.26 -0.80
N PRO A 775 -75.28 11.87 0.40
CA PRO A 775 -76.11 13.04 0.72
C PRO A 775 -75.69 14.28 -0.10
N ALA A 776 -76.45 15.37 0.01
CA ALA A 776 -76.25 16.59 -0.80
C ALA A 776 -74.84 17.23 -0.72
N GLY A 777 -74.06 16.93 0.32
CA GLY A 777 -72.66 17.35 0.48
C GLY A 777 -71.61 16.39 -0.08
N GLY A 778 -72.03 15.27 -0.68
CA GLY A 778 -71.14 14.16 -1.05
C GLY A 778 -70.59 13.41 0.17
N VAL A 779 -69.82 12.36 -0.09
CA VAL A 779 -69.05 11.63 0.95
C VAL A 779 -67.58 11.77 0.60
N THR A 780 -66.82 12.44 1.47
CA THR A 780 -65.37 12.57 1.34
C THR A 780 -64.69 11.46 2.13
N ILE A 781 -63.84 10.70 1.46
CA ILE A 781 -63.00 9.68 2.08
C ILE A 781 -61.56 10.17 2.03
N ILE A 782 -60.94 10.36 3.20
CA ILE A 782 -59.51 10.68 3.30
C ILE A 782 -58.76 9.36 3.21
N LEU A 783 -57.87 9.25 2.23
CA LEU A 783 -57.06 8.07 2.01
C LEU A 783 -55.78 8.15 2.83
N SER A 784 -55.41 7.01 3.40
CA SER A 784 -54.14 6.84 4.10
C SER A 784 -53.53 5.52 3.71
N ARG A 785 -52.20 5.43 3.80
CA ARG A 785 -51.48 4.18 3.62
C ARG A 785 -51.64 3.34 4.88
N ASP A 786 -52.08 2.09 4.73
CA ASP A 786 -52.13 1.15 5.85
C ASP A 786 -50.70 0.76 6.31
N GLY A 787 -50.55 0.43 7.59
CA GLY A 787 -49.33 -0.08 8.19
C GLY A 787 -48.86 -1.42 7.60
N THR A 788 -49.74 -2.19 6.96
CA THR A 788 -49.38 -3.47 6.29
C THR A 788 -48.78 -3.32 4.90
N SER A 789 -48.86 -2.12 4.31
CA SER A 789 -48.28 -1.86 2.99
C SER A 789 -46.76 -2.05 3.01
N THR A 790 -46.22 -2.65 1.96
CA THR A 790 -44.75 -2.76 1.73
C THR A 790 -44.24 -1.72 0.72
N ALA A 791 -45.13 -1.11 -0.06
CA ALA A 791 -44.79 -0.02 -0.97
C ALA A 791 -44.45 1.27 -0.22
N VAL A 792 -43.37 1.94 -0.61
CA VAL A 792 -42.87 3.16 0.01
C VAL A 792 -43.22 4.38 -0.84
N SER A 793 -43.89 5.37 -0.23
CA SER A 793 -44.22 6.64 -0.91
C SER A 793 -42.96 7.44 -1.24
N GLY A 794 -42.91 8.07 -2.42
CA GLY A 794 -41.73 8.76 -2.94
C GLY A 794 -40.74 7.84 -3.67
N SER A 795 -40.82 6.52 -3.45
CA SER A 795 -39.98 5.51 -4.09
C SER A 795 -40.79 4.64 -5.04
N ASP A 796 -41.66 3.78 -4.51
CA ASP A 796 -42.47 2.83 -5.28
C ASP A 796 -43.69 3.51 -5.94
N TYR A 797 -44.16 4.61 -5.37
CA TYR A 797 -45.24 5.41 -5.93
C TYR A 797 -45.19 6.86 -5.46
N ASN A 798 -45.79 7.77 -6.23
CA ASN A 798 -45.98 9.17 -5.86
C ASN A 798 -47.47 9.52 -5.75
N VAL A 799 -47.84 10.20 -4.67
CA VAL A 799 -49.16 10.81 -4.47
C VAL A 799 -49.11 12.24 -4.99
N ASN A 800 -50.01 12.61 -5.90
CA ASN A 800 -50.01 13.93 -6.56
C ASN A 800 -51.11 14.87 -6.03
N ILE A 801 -51.79 14.51 -4.94
CA ILE A 801 -52.89 15.29 -4.35
C ILE A 801 -52.73 15.40 -2.82
N SER A 802 -52.88 16.60 -2.27
CA SER A 802 -52.86 16.87 -0.83
C SER A 802 -54.07 17.72 -0.44
N PRO A 803 -54.95 17.27 0.47
CA PRO A 803 -54.93 15.96 1.14
C PRO A 803 -55.21 14.79 0.16
N TRP A 804 -54.67 13.61 0.45
CA TRP A 804 -54.91 12.40 -0.35
C TRP A 804 -56.35 11.93 -0.11
N GLN A 805 -57.27 12.20 -1.05
CA GLN A 805 -58.71 11.97 -0.84
C GLN A 805 -59.43 11.51 -2.11
N ILE A 806 -60.59 10.89 -1.93
CA ILE A 806 -61.57 10.58 -2.98
C ILE A 806 -62.96 11.00 -2.52
N VAL A 807 -63.75 11.63 -3.41
CA VAL A 807 -65.06 12.21 -3.06
C VAL A 807 -66.14 11.57 -3.91
N ILE A 808 -67.08 10.86 -3.28
CA ILE A 808 -68.31 10.40 -3.94
C ILE A 808 -69.24 11.62 -4.07
N PRO A 809 -69.56 12.08 -5.28
CA PRO A 809 -70.39 13.27 -5.47
C PRO A 809 -71.80 13.05 -4.92
N ALA A 810 -72.45 14.14 -4.51
CA ALA A 810 -73.85 14.11 -4.06
C ALA A 810 -74.74 13.36 -5.05
N THR A 811 -75.72 12.61 -4.53
CA THR A 811 -76.68 11.78 -5.30
C THR A 811 -76.08 10.59 -6.05
N LYS A 812 -74.75 10.42 -6.06
CA LYS A 812 -74.08 9.25 -6.62
C LYS A 812 -73.80 8.22 -5.54
N SER A 813 -73.80 6.97 -5.94
CA SER A 813 -73.39 5.84 -5.10
C SER A 813 -71.96 5.38 -5.36
N SER A 814 -71.25 5.94 -6.35
CA SER A 814 -69.82 5.64 -6.56
C SER A 814 -69.07 6.69 -7.42
N VAL A 815 -67.73 6.64 -7.40
CA VAL A 815 -66.80 7.48 -8.21
C VAL A 815 -65.51 6.71 -8.52
N THR A 816 -64.85 6.97 -9.66
CA THR A 816 -63.51 6.46 -10.01
C THR A 816 -62.54 7.62 -10.23
N ALA A 817 -61.34 7.57 -9.66
CA ALA A 817 -60.32 8.62 -9.80
C ALA A 817 -58.89 8.06 -9.79
N THR A 818 -57.93 8.78 -10.40
CA THR A 818 -56.50 8.48 -10.26
C THR A 818 -56.03 8.85 -8.87
N VAL A 819 -55.37 7.91 -8.16
CA VAL A 819 -54.97 8.10 -6.77
C VAL A 819 -53.47 8.15 -6.54
N PHE A 820 -52.65 7.58 -7.42
CA PHE A 820 -51.18 7.70 -7.41
C PHE A 820 -50.54 7.26 -8.73
N LEU A 821 -49.23 7.49 -8.87
CA LEU A 821 -48.39 7.00 -9.99
C LEU A 821 -47.41 5.92 -9.50
N ALA A 822 -47.41 4.73 -10.10
CA ALA A 822 -46.50 3.61 -9.77
C ALA A 822 -45.14 3.72 -10.48
N LYS A 823 -44.04 3.62 -9.75
CA LYS A 823 -42.67 3.87 -10.23
C LYS A 823 -41.85 2.59 -10.47
N ASN A 824 -40.89 2.69 -11.39
CA ASN A 824 -39.80 1.72 -11.55
C ASN A 824 -38.55 2.24 -10.82
N VAL A 825 -38.00 1.48 -9.88
CA VAL A 825 -36.98 1.96 -8.92
C VAL A 825 -35.61 1.32 -9.10
N GLY A 826 -35.40 0.51 -10.14
CA GLY A 826 -34.10 -0.08 -10.43
C GLY A 826 -33.80 -1.35 -9.64
N VAL A 827 -34.83 -2.04 -9.12
CA VAL A 827 -34.66 -3.23 -8.27
C VAL A 827 -35.24 -4.47 -8.95
N ILE A 828 -34.36 -5.34 -9.44
CA ILE A 828 -34.71 -6.56 -10.18
C ILE A 828 -35.51 -7.53 -9.29
N GLY A 829 -36.70 -7.92 -9.76
CA GLY A 829 -37.58 -8.84 -9.04
C GLY A 829 -38.32 -8.22 -7.85
N LYS A 830 -38.21 -6.90 -7.62
CA LYS A 830 -38.99 -6.24 -6.58
C LYS A 830 -40.46 -6.21 -6.97
N SER A 831 -41.29 -6.58 -6.01
CA SER A 831 -42.72 -6.33 -6.06
C SER A 831 -43.15 -5.82 -4.70
N SER A 832 -43.95 -4.77 -4.69
CA SER A 832 -44.40 -4.11 -3.46
C SER A 832 -45.92 -4.03 -3.43
N GLN A 833 -46.49 -4.00 -2.24
CA GLN A 833 -47.93 -4.03 -2.03
C GLN A 833 -48.35 -2.71 -1.38
N LEU A 834 -49.33 -2.03 -1.97
CA LEU A 834 -49.93 -0.84 -1.42
C LEU A 834 -51.39 -1.13 -1.06
N THR A 835 -51.68 -1.07 0.23
CA THR A 835 -53.01 -1.17 0.80
C THR A 835 -53.44 0.22 1.26
N LEU A 836 -54.61 0.65 0.80
CA LEU A 836 -55.17 1.95 1.14
C LEU A 836 -56.26 1.78 2.19
N ASP A 837 -56.14 2.55 3.26
CA ASP A 837 -57.19 2.80 4.23
C ASP A 837 -57.96 4.07 3.87
N GLY A 838 -59.21 4.12 4.32
CA GLY A 838 -60.04 5.31 4.24
C GLY A 838 -60.50 5.74 5.63
N VAL A 839 -60.51 7.04 5.91
CA VAL A 839 -61.24 7.59 7.04
C VAL A 839 -62.62 8.00 6.54
N ALA A 840 -63.64 7.23 6.96
CA ALA A 840 -65.03 7.53 6.67
C ALA A 840 -65.55 8.65 7.59
N PRO A 841 -66.43 9.55 7.11
CA PRO A 841 -67.07 10.54 7.96
C PRO A 841 -68.12 9.91 8.89
N ALA A 842 -68.49 10.61 9.96
CA ALA A 842 -69.44 10.13 10.96
C ALA A 842 -70.75 9.63 10.34
N GLY A 843 -71.20 8.44 10.78
CA GLY A 843 -72.39 7.76 10.24
C GLY A 843 -72.09 6.71 9.17
N TYR A 844 -70.83 6.60 8.73
CA TYR A 844 -70.34 5.59 7.78
C TYR A 844 -69.14 4.84 8.36
N VAL A 845 -68.92 3.60 7.92
CA VAL A 845 -67.72 2.81 8.16
C VAL A 845 -67.08 2.41 6.84
N MET A 846 -65.78 2.15 6.83
CA MET A 846 -65.15 1.56 5.65
C MET A 846 -65.51 0.06 5.59
N GLY A 847 -65.99 -0.38 4.43
CA GLY A 847 -66.33 -1.76 4.12
C GLY A 847 -65.24 -2.53 3.38
N SER A 848 -64.18 -1.87 2.90
CA SER A 848 -63.00 -2.55 2.34
C SER A 848 -61.73 -1.68 2.40
N THR A 849 -60.58 -2.37 2.46
CA THR A 849 -59.23 -1.81 2.31
C THR A 849 -58.58 -2.45 1.07
N PRO A 850 -58.67 -1.81 -0.11
CA PRO A 850 -58.22 -2.41 -1.35
C PRO A 850 -56.70 -2.45 -1.37
N THR A 851 -56.18 -3.48 -2.04
CA THR A 851 -54.75 -3.70 -2.14
C THR A 851 -54.33 -3.89 -3.59
N ILE A 852 -53.22 -3.26 -3.99
CA ILE A 852 -52.62 -3.40 -5.32
C ILE A 852 -51.13 -3.73 -5.22
N GLN A 853 -50.65 -4.57 -6.13
CA GLN A 853 -49.24 -4.93 -6.26
C GLN A 853 -48.56 -4.08 -7.34
N ILE A 854 -47.44 -3.45 -7.00
CA ILE A 854 -46.60 -2.65 -7.90
C ILE A 854 -45.36 -3.48 -8.25
N ASN A 855 -45.23 -3.84 -9.52
CA ASN A 855 -44.11 -4.63 -10.04
C ASN A 855 -43.03 -3.73 -10.64
N ASP A 856 -41.79 -3.91 -10.20
CA ASP A 856 -40.61 -3.28 -10.81
C ASP A 856 -40.24 -4.01 -12.12
N THR A 857 -40.06 -3.25 -13.21
CA THR A 857 -39.83 -3.78 -14.56
C THR A 857 -38.36 -3.80 -14.95
N THR A 858 -37.43 -3.43 -14.07
CA THR A 858 -35.99 -3.33 -14.33
C THR A 858 -35.39 -4.63 -14.88
N GLY A 859 -35.87 -5.78 -14.41
CA GLY A 859 -35.41 -7.10 -14.87
C GLY A 859 -35.82 -7.48 -16.29
N ASN A 860 -36.69 -6.70 -16.96
CA ASN A 860 -37.13 -6.96 -18.32
C ASN A 860 -36.16 -6.43 -19.38
N ALA A 861 -35.23 -5.55 -19.00
CA ALA A 861 -34.23 -4.99 -19.89
C ALA A 861 -32.97 -5.89 -19.94
N PRO A 862 -32.53 -6.39 -21.11
CA PRO A 862 -31.37 -7.28 -21.22
C PRO A 862 -30.07 -6.70 -20.64
N GLY A 863 -29.88 -5.38 -20.77
CA GLY A 863 -28.70 -4.70 -20.21
C GLY A 863 -28.66 -4.67 -18.69
N SER A 864 -29.81 -4.78 -18.01
CA SER A 864 -29.92 -4.73 -16.54
C SER A 864 -29.56 -6.07 -15.88
N ILE A 865 -29.63 -7.19 -16.61
CA ILE A 865 -29.44 -8.55 -16.09
C ILE A 865 -28.04 -9.12 -16.39
N THR A 866 -27.03 -8.26 -16.52
CA THR A 866 -25.63 -8.66 -16.74
C THR A 866 -24.81 -8.54 -15.46
N VAL A 867 -24.25 -9.64 -14.98
CA VAL A 867 -23.31 -9.69 -13.87
C VAL A 867 -21.88 -9.63 -14.41
N THR A 868 -21.06 -8.72 -13.90
CA THR A 868 -19.63 -8.63 -14.26
C THR A 868 -18.78 -9.08 -13.10
N ILE A 869 -17.86 -10.02 -13.35
CA ILE A 869 -16.83 -10.44 -12.41
C ILE A 869 -15.57 -9.59 -12.67
N SER A 870 -15.05 -8.91 -11.65
CA SER A 870 -13.86 -8.08 -11.79
C SER A 870 -12.60 -8.91 -12.04
N SER A 871 -11.61 -8.31 -12.70
CA SER A 871 -10.27 -8.90 -12.86
C SER A 871 -9.29 -8.37 -11.82
N GLY A 872 -8.19 -9.08 -11.57
CA GLY A 872 -7.15 -8.63 -10.65
C GLY A 872 -5.86 -9.46 -10.70
N THR A 873 -4.79 -8.90 -10.13
CA THR A 873 -3.47 -9.54 -9.99
C THR A 873 -3.06 -9.59 -8.52
N VAL A 874 -2.53 -10.73 -8.09
CA VAL A 874 -2.19 -11.04 -6.69
C VAL A 874 -0.93 -11.88 -6.66
N SER A 875 -0.15 -11.89 -5.57
CA SER A 875 0.96 -12.85 -5.44
C SER A 875 0.54 -14.13 -4.73
N GLU A 876 1.29 -15.22 -4.91
CA GLU A 876 1.08 -16.47 -4.18
C GLU A 876 1.01 -16.24 -2.67
N THR A 877 0.20 -17.05 -1.97
CA THR A 877 -0.14 -16.92 -0.53
C THR A 877 -0.90 -15.65 -0.15
N GLN A 878 -1.06 -14.72 -1.11
CA GLN A 878 -1.85 -13.52 -0.94
C GLN A 878 -3.30 -13.75 -1.38
N ALA A 879 -4.17 -12.86 -0.90
CA ALA A 879 -5.56 -12.75 -1.27
C ALA A 879 -5.84 -11.70 -2.32
N ILE A 880 -6.98 -11.75 -2.97
CA ILE A 880 -7.46 -10.57 -3.67
C ILE A 880 -8.95 -10.44 -3.52
N THR A 881 -9.39 -9.21 -3.26
CA THR A 881 -10.81 -8.87 -3.26
C THR A 881 -11.23 -8.60 -4.70
N LEU A 882 -12.13 -9.45 -5.21
CA LEU A 882 -12.80 -9.28 -6.48
C LEU A 882 -14.28 -9.01 -6.23
N THR A 883 -14.97 -8.46 -7.22
CA THR A 883 -16.38 -8.13 -7.15
C THR A 883 -17.18 -8.88 -8.21
N ALA A 884 -18.36 -9.35 -7.85
CA ALA A 884 -19.42 -9.67 -8.81
C ALA A 884 -20.49 -8.59 -8.70
N SER A 885 -20.78 -7.89 -9.81
CA SER A 885 -21.65 -6.71 -9.79
C SER A 885 -22.66 -6.69 -10.93
N LEU A 886 -23.89 -6.28 -10.62
CA LEU A 886 -24.89 -5.80 -11.58
C LEU A 886 -24.45 -4.43 -12.14
N PRO A 887 -25.10 -3.93 -13.21
CA PRO A 887 -24.82 -2.60 -13.73
C PRO A 887 -25.09 -1.50 -12.69
N SER A 888 -24.38 -0.38 -12.80
CA SER A 888 -24.51 0.74 -11.87
C SER A 888 -25.97 1.21 -11.74
N GLY A 889 -26.42 1.41 -10.50
CA GLY A 889 -27.78 1.85 -10.19
C GLY A 889 -28.83 0.72 -10.16
N ILE A 890 -28.43 -0.53 -10.38
CA ILE A 890 -29.31 -1.70 -10.36
C ILE A 890 -29.04 -2.54 -9.12
N THR A 891 -30.09 -2.97 -8.43
CA THR A 891 -30.01 -3.91 -7.29
C THR A 891 -30.97 -5.08 -7.49
N THR A 892 -30.88 -6.11 -6.67
CA THR A 892 -31.79 -7.28 -6.72
C THR A 892 -32.64 -7.39 -5.47
N ALA A 893 -33.92 -7.75 -5.60
CA ALA A 893 -34.81 -7.98 -4.46
C ALA A 893 -34.59 -9.34 -3.79
N ASN A 894 -34.18 -10.34 -4.56
CA ASN A 894 -33.85 -11.68 -4.08
C ASN A 894 -32.33 -11.88 -4.11
N PRO A 895 -31.74 -12.68 -3.20
CA PRO A 895 -30.33 -13.02 -3.28
C PRO A 895 -29.98 -13.65 -4.64
N LEU A 896 -28.99 -13.08 -5.33
CA LEU A 896 -28.53 -13.54 -6.63
C LEU A 896 -27.27 -14.40 -6.43
N THR A 897 -27.38 -15.69 -6.69
CA THR A 897 -26.26 -16.63 -6.60
C THR A 897 -25.48 -16.63 -7.89
N VAL A 898 -24.18 -16.34 -7.80
CA VAL A 898 -23.23 -16.39 -8.91
C VAL A 898 -22.30 -17.58 -8.66
N THR A 899 -22.40 -18.59 -9.51
CA THR A 899 -21.53 -19.77 -9.50
C THR A 899 -20.33 -19.48 -10.40
N ILE A 900 -19.14 -19.41 -9.81
CA ILE A 900 -17.89 -19.10 -10.51
C ILE A 900 -17.08 -20.40 -10.69
N THR A 901 -16.60 -20.60 -11.91
CA THR A 901 -15.78 -21.73 -12.36
C THR A 901 -14.45 -21.19 -12.90
N PRO A 902 -13.37 -21.24 -12.09
CA PRO A 902 -12.02 -20.94 -12.56
C PRO A 902 -11.57 -21.89 -13.67
N ALA A 903 -10.93 -21.35 -14.71
CA ALA A 903 -10.30 -22.10 -15.79
C ALA A 903 -8.85 -21.60 -16.02
N PRO A 904 -7.80 -22.41 -15.75
CA PRO A 904 -7.85 -23.77 -15.19
C PRO A 904 -8.44 -23.81 -13.77
N GLY A 905 -8.77 -24.99 -13.24
CA GLY A 905 -9.25 -25.10 -11.86
C GLY A 905 -8.22 -24.58 -10.85
N PHE A 906 -8.69 -23.97 -9.76
CA PHE A 906 -7.79 -23.54 -8.67
C PHE A 906 -7.01 -24.72 -8.09
N LEU A 907 -5.77 -24.45 -7.66
CA LEU A 907 -4.94 -25.45 -6.98
C LEU A 907 -5.54 -25.83 -5.62
N SER A 908 -5.17 -27.01 -5.13
CA SER A 908 -5.56 -27.45 -3.80
C SER A 908 -5.14 -26.44 -2.72
N GLY A 909 -6.09 -26.10 -1.84
CA GLY A 909 -5.89 -25.15 -0.74
C GLY A 909 -6.27 -23.71 -1.04
N TYR A 910 -6.61 -23.36 -2.29
CA TYR A 910 -7.27 -22.08 -2.55
C TYR A 910 -8.55 -22.00 -1.74
N SER A 911 -8.85 -20.81 -1.22
CA SER A 911 -10.11 -20.56 -0.50
C SER A 911 -10.77 -19.28 -0.98
N VAL A 912 -12.10 -19.26 -0.94
CA VAL A 912 -12.89 -18.07 -1.21
C VAL A 912 -13.68 -17.72 0.04
N ASN A 913 -13.54 -16.47 0.51
CA ASN A 913 -14.14 -16.01 1.77
C ASN A 913 -13.80 -16.93 2.97
N GLY A 914 -12.59 -17.50 2.97
CA GLY A 914 -12.13 -18.43 4.00
C GLY A 914 -12.59 -19.88 3.85
N ALA A 915 -13.47 -20.20 2.91
CA ALA A 915 -13.90 -21.58 2.64
C ALA A 915 -13.04 -22.21 1.51
N PRO A 916 -12.50 -23.42 1.69
CA PRO A 916 -11.69 -24.08 0.68
C PRO A 916 -12.49 -24.43 -0.58
N VAL A 917 -11.89 -24.24 -1.76
CA VAL A 917 -12.50 -24.59 -3.06
C VAL A 917 -12.08 -26.01 -3.43
N THR A 918 -12.95 -26.99 -3.18
CA THR A 918 -12.65 -28.43 -3.39
C THR A 918 -13.28 -29.03 -4.64
N ALA A 919 -14.31 -28.40 -5.21
CA ALA A 919 -15.08 -28.93 -6.34
C ALA A 919 -14.78 -28.28 -7.70
N GLY A 920 -13.77 -27.41 -7.78
CA GLY A 920 -13.42 -26.67 -9.00
C GLY A 920 -14.37 -25.51 -9.33
N THR A 921 -15.41 -25.28 -8.53
CA THR A 921 -16.33 -24.14 -8.59
C THR A 921 -16.63 -23.61 -7.19
N PHE A 922 -17.09 -22.37 -7.08
CA PHE A 922 -17.56 -21.79 -5.82
C PHE A 922 -18.68 -20.79 -6.07
N ASN A 923 -19.51 -20.53 -5.05
CA ASN A 923 -20.63 -19.60 -5.13
C ASN A 923 -20.33 -18.31 -4.38
N VAL A 924 -20.75 -17.18 -4.96
CA VAL A 924 -20.84 -15.89 -4.28
C VAL A 924 -22.27 -15.36 -4.43
N VAL A 925 -22.81 -14.75 -3.38
CA VAL A 925 -24.22 -14.32 -3.38
C VAL A 925 -24.26 -12.80 -3.27
N ILE A 926 -24.81 -12.13 -4.29
CA ILE A 926 -25.18 -10.72 -4.18
C ILE A 926 -26.45 -10.68 -3.30
N PRO A 927 -26.38 -10.08 -2.10
CA PRO A 927 -27.52 -10.07 -1.18
C PRO A 927 -28.73 -9.34 -1.75
N ALA A 928 -29.91 -9.65 -1.22
CA ALA A 928 -31.10 -8.84 -1.46
C ALA A 928 -30.83 -7.37 -1.06
N GLY A 929 -31.27 -6.44 -1.91
CA GLY A 929 -31.03 -5.00 -1.79
C GLY A 929 -29.66 -4.53 -2.28
N ALA A 930 -28.74 -5.42 -2.66
CA ALA A 930 -27.42 -5.05 -3.13
C ALA A 930 -27.29 -5.11 -4.66
N GLY A 931 -26.38 -4.30 -5.21
CA GLY A 931 -25.99 -4.32 -6.63
C GLY A 931 -24.66 -5.04 -6.89
N SER A 932 -23.91 -5.37 -5.83
CA SER A 932 -22.63 -6.07 -5.94
C SER A 932 -22.29 -6.82 -4.66
N ILE A 933 -21.37 -7.76 -4.78
CA ILE A 933 -20.71 -8.43 -3.65
C ILE A 933 -19.21 -8.47 -3.90
N SER A 934 -18.43 -8.25 -2.84
CA SER A 934 -17.00 -8.52 -2.83
C SER A 934 -16.74 -9.93 -2.29
N PHE A 935 -15.82 -10.65 -2.91
CA PHE A 935 -15.33 -11.94 -2.43
C PHE A 935 -13.81 -11.98 -2.47
N VAL A 936 -13.22 -12.64 -1.48
CA VAL A 936 -11.77 -12.69 -1.31
C VAL A 936 -11.26 -14.06 -1.77
N VAL A 937 -10.44 -14.09 -2.81
CA VAL A 937 -9.79 -15.31 -3.30
C VAL A 937 -8.41 -15.42 -2.70
N LYS A 938 -8.22 -16.33 -1.73
CA LYS A 938 -6.91 -16.65 -1.16
C LYS A 938 -6.20 -17.69 -1.99
N THR A 939 -5.10 -17.25 -2.58
CA THR A 939 -4.19 -18.09 -3.32
C THR A 939 -3.31 -18.88 -2.36
N VAL A 940 -2.84 -20.04 -2.81
CA VAL A 940 -1.82 -20.79 -2.08
C VAL A 940 -0.46 -20.63 -2.71
N LEU A 941 0.54 -20.96 -1.91
CA LEU A 941 1.87 -21.24 -2.40
C LEU A 941 1.79 -22.34 -3.46
N ASN A 942 2.41 -22.12 -4.59
CA ASN A 942 2.72 -23.19 -5.50
C ASN A 942 4.25 -23.24 -5.62
N ASN A 943 4.83 -24.43 -5.81
CA ASN A 943 6.29 -24.56 -5.93
C ASN A 943 6.76 -24.23 -7.36
N SER A 944 6.01 -23.40 -8.09
CA SER A 944 6.32 -22.96 -9.46
C SER A 944 6.67 -21.48 -9.45
N ALA A 945 7.60 -21.08 -10.32
CA ALA A 945 7.94 -19.67 -10.49
C ALA A 945 7.15 -18.96 -11.60
N ALA A 946 6.24 -19.67 -12.27
CA ALA A 946 5.41 -19.10 -13.34
C ALA A 946 4.14 -18.48 -12.77
N ASN A 947 3.77 -17.30 -13.27
CA ASN A 947 2.45 -16.72 -12.98
C ASN A 947 1.34 -17.63 -13.51
N ILE A 948 0.25 -17.77 -12.77
CA ILE A 948 -0.92 -18.55 -13.19
C ILE A 948 -2.06 -17.57 -13.49
N VAL A 949 -2.64 -17.66 -14.68
CA VAL A 949 -3.82 -16.85 -15.06
C VAL A 949 -5.05 -17.75 -15.08
N TYR A 950 -6.06 -17.37 -14.29
CA TYR A 950 -7.35 -18.04 -14.20
C TYR A 950 -8.43 -17.17 -14.87
N ALA A 951 -9.15 -17.72 -15.83
CA ALA A 951 -10.42 -17.13 -16.29
C ALA A 951 -11.51 -17.48 -15.27
N LEU A 952 -12.21 -16.47 -14.75
CA LEU A 952 -13.29 -16.62 -13.79
C LEU A 952 -14.62 -16.62 -14.53
N ASN A 953 -14.94 -17.76 -15.16
CA ASN A 953 -16.21 -17.96 -15.85
C ASN A 953 -17.32 -18.23 -14.83
N GLY A 954 -18.59 -18.13 -15.23
CA GLY A 954 -19.66 -18.47 -14.31
C GLY A 954 -21.06 -18.40 -14.88
N THR A 955 -22.03 -18.76 -14.05
CA THR A 955 -23.47 -18.59 -14.28
C THR A 955 -24.08 -17.86 -13.09
N ALA A 956 -25.24 -17.23 -13.28
CA ALA A 956 -25.91 -16.49 -12.21
C ALA A 956 -27.43 -16.67 -12.28
N THR A 957 -28.06 -16.87 -11.11
CA THR A 957 -29.51 -17.03 -10.95
C THR A 957 -30.00 -16.57 -9.58
N ASP A 958 -31.21 -16.01 -9.52
CA ASP A 958 -31.91 -15.69 -8.27
C ASP A 958 -32.97 -16.75 -7.89
N GLY A 959 -32.94 -17.91 -8.54
CA GLY A 959 -33.92 -18.99 -8.39
C GLY A 959 -35.16 -18.86 -9.28
N THR A 960 -35.42 -17.68 -9.88
CA THR A 960 -36.56 -17.43 -10.77
C THR A 960 -36.14 -17.08 -12.20
N ARG A 961 -34.97 -16.47 -12.37
CA ARG A 961 -34.42 -16.09 -13.67
C ARG A 961 -32.92 -16.38 -13.76
N THR A 962 -32.41 -16.46 -14.97
CA THR A 962 -30.98 -16.58 -15.29
C THR A 962 -30.41 -15.24 -15.76
N PHE A 963 -29.14 -15.00 -15.45
CA PHE A 963 -28.42 -13.76 -15.77
C PHE A 963 -27.24 -14.05 -16.71
N THR A 964 -26.84 -13.04 -17.49
CA THR A 964 -25.63 -13.10 -18.31
C THR A 964 -24.42 -12.78 -17.44
N VAL A 965 -23.32 -13.54 -17.57
CA VAL A 965 -22.08 -13.32 -16.80
C VAL A 965 -20.95 -12.91 -17.73
N ASN A 966 -20.34 -11.75 -17.46
CA ASN A 966 -19.08 -11.33 -18.06
C ASN A 966 -17.92 -11.78 -17.16
N SER A 967 -17.08 -12.65 -17.70
CA SER A 967 -15.96 -13.26 -16.96
C SER A 967 -14.87 -12.25 -16.60
N GLY A 968 -14.29 -12.44 -15.42
CA GLY A 968 -13.07 -11.76 -14.98
C GLY A 968 -11.83 -12.62 -15.19
N THR A 969 -10.65 -12.06 -14.91
CA THR A 969 -9.38 -12.78 -14.89
C THR A 969 -8.65 -12.59 -13.56
N LEU A 970 -8.10 -13.67 -13.00
CA LEU A 970 -7.26 -13.65 -11.82
C LEU A 970 -5.84 -14.06 -12.22
N THR A 971 -4.88 -13.15 -12.08
CA THR A 971 -3.46 -13.44 -12.29
C THR A 971 -2.77 -13.63 -10.94
N VAL A 972 -2.17 -14.79 -10.70
CA VAL A 972 -1.40 -15.11 -9.49
C VAL A 972 0.08 -15.07 -9.83
N THR A 973 0.85 -14.24 -9.11
CA THR A 973 2.26 -13.96 -9.37
C THR A 973 3.17 -14.70 -8.38
N SER A 974 4.19 -15.38 -8.91
CA SER A 974 5.17 -16.09 -8.08
C SER A 974 6.35 -15.16 -7.76
N SER A 975 6.67 -14.96 -6.48
CA SER A 975 7.84 -14.13 -6.09
C SER A 975 8.58 -14.64 -4.85
N GLY A 976 8.34 -15.89 -4.44
CA GLY A 976 8.44 -16.20 -3.02
C GLY A 976 9.81 -16.57 -2.43
N LEU A 977 10.95 -16.59 -3.14
CA LEU A 977 12.25 -16.85 -2.50
C LEU A 977 13.17 -15.63 -2.65
N VAL A 978 13.44 -14.94 -1.53
CA VAL A 978 14.29 -13.75 -1.49
C VAL A 978 15.41 -13.97 -0.48
N LEU A 979 16.65 -13.95 -0.96
CA LEU A 979 17.84 -14.19 -0.18
C LEU A 979 18.66 -12.90 -0.04
N HIS A 980 18.99 -12.53 1.18
CA HIS A 980 19.70 -11.30 1.54
C HIS A 980 21.08 -11.59 2.12
N VAL A 981 22.09 -10.77 1.82
CA VAL A 981 23.48 -10.92 2.29
C VAL A 981 23.95 -9.62 2.94
N ASP A 982 24.33 -9.69 4.21
CA ASP A 982 25.10 -8.66 4.89
C ASP A 982 26.56 -9.12 5.03
N ASN A 983 27.52 -8.24 4.78
CA ASN A 983 28.93 -8.54 4.98
C ASN A 983 29.61 -7.43 5.78
N SER A 984 30.54 -7.79 6.64
CA SER A 984 31.29 -6.87 7.50
C SER A 984 32.70 -7.37 7.74
N VAL A 985 33.62 -6.48 8.09
CA VAL A 985 35.03 -6.82 8.35
C VAL A 985 35.56 -6.12 9.58
N THR A 986 36.46 -6.76 10.31
CA THR A 986 37.13 -6.20 11.49
C THR A 986 38.57 -6.71 11.59
N PRO A 987 39.56 -5.82 11.76
CA PRO A 987 39.47 -4.36 11.62
C PRO A 987 39.28 -3.97 10.14
N THR A 988 38.70 -2.79 9.89
CA THR A 988 38.56 -2.27 8.51
C THR A 988 39.77 -1.41 8.08
N VAL A 989 40.82 -1.35 8.89
CA VAL A 989 42.12 -0.76 8.55
C VAL A 989 43.17 -1.71 9.10
N GLN A 990 44.15 -2.10 8.29
CA GLN A 990 45.16 -3.07 8.68
C GLN A 990 46.47 -2.89 7.92
N VAL A 991 47.61 -3.25 8.54
CA VAL A 991 48.92 -3.24 7.88
C VAL A 991 49.10 -4.44 6.92
N LEU A 992 50.06 -4.34 5.99
CA LEU A 992 50.43 -5.46 5.12
C LEU A 992 50.85 -6.67 5.98
N GLY A 993 50.33 -7.85 5.69
CA GLY A 993 50.54 -9.06 6.50
C GLY A 993 49.68 -9.14 7.78
N GLY A 994 48.85 -8.13 8.09
CA GLY A 994 47.97 -8.16 9.25
C GLY A 994 46.69 -8.97 9.01
N ALA A 995 46.15 -9.55 10.09
CA ALA A 995 44.94 -10.38 10.04
C ALA A 995 43.66 -9.54 10.03
N VAL A 996 42.66 -9.99 9.26
CA VAL A 996 41.32 -9.39 9.14
C VAL A 996 40.25 -10.46 9.25
N THR A 997 39.16 -10.17 9.95
CA THR A 997 38.03 -11.09 10.17
C THR A 997 36.80 -10.58 9.44
N TYR A 998 36.26 -11.38 8.52
CA TYR A 998 35.00 -11.14 7.83
C TYR A 998 33.85 -11.84 8.52
N THR A 999 32.69 -11.18 8.58
CA THR A 999 31.41 -11.77 9.02
C THR A 999 30.35 -11.54 7.95
N THR A 1000 29.85 -12.64 7.38
CA THR A 1000 28.79 -12.64 6.37
C THR A 1000 27.52 -13.28 6.92
N VAL A 1001 26.38 -12.60 6.83
CA VAL A 1001 25.06 -13.10 7.20
C VAL A 1001 24.22 -13.28 5.95
N ILE A 1002 23.84 -14.51 5.66
CA ILE A 1002 22.90 -14.85 4.58
C ILE A 1002 21.53 -15.06 5.24
N SER A 1003 20.47 -14.40 4.76
CA SER A 1003 19.13 -14.54 5.32
C SER A 1003 18.11 -14.84 4.23
N ASN A 1004 17.12 -15.68 4.54
CA ASN A 1004 15.97 -15.86 3.69
C ASN A 1004 14.85 -14.94 4.22
N ILE A 1005 14.59 -13.86 3.49
CA ILE A 1005 13.56 -12.87 3.82
C ILE A 1005 12.31 -13.04 2.94
N GLY A 1006 12.27 -14.10 2.13
CA GLY A 1006 11.12 -14.50 1.31
C GLY A 1006 10.09 -15.32 2.09
N VAL A 1007 9.13 -15.89 1.36
CA VAL A 1007 8.01 -16.69 1.90
C VAL A 1007 8.12 -18.19 1.55
N HIS A 1008 9.04 -18.57 0.66
CA HIS A 1008 9.45 -19.95 0.34
C HIS A 1008 10.69 -20.32 1.15
N ASP A 1009 10.71 -21.53 1.69
CA ASP A 1009 11.92 -22.12 2.26
C ASP A 1009 12.90 -22.45 1.14
N LEU A 1010 14.20 -22.23 1.37
CA LEU A 1010 15.23 -22.82 0.52
C LEU A 1010 15.43 -24.28 0.96
N ASN A 1011 14.87 -25.24 0.24
CA ASN A 1011 14.92 -26.68 0.59
C ASN A 1011 15.03 -27.59 -0.65
N VAL A 1012 14.93 -28.90 -0.46
CA VAL A 1012 15.03 -29.90 -1.54
C VAL A 1012 14.00 -29.71 -2.67
N GLY A 1013 12.85 -29.08 -2.39
CA GLY A 1013 11.81 -28.77 -3.38
C GLY A 1013 12.06 -27.50 -4.19
N THR A 1014 12.77 -26.51 -3.64
CA THR A 1014 13.13 -25.27 -4.35
C THR A 1014 14.51 -25.32 -5.01
N GLY A 1015 15.35 -26.30 -4.66
CA GLY A 1015 16.75 -26.38 -5.07
C GLY A 1015 17.70 -25.66 -4.11
N SER A 1016 19.00 -25.67 -4.42
CA SER A 1016 20.04 -25.00 -3.62
C SER A 1016 20.43 -23.65 -4.24
N ALA A 1017 20.60 -22.64 -3.39
CA ALA A 1017 21.10 -21.33 -3.80
C ALA A 1017 22.62 -21.39 -4.02
N THR A 1018 23.12 -20.55 -4.93
CA THR A 1018 24.55 -20.42 -5.18
C THR A 1018 25.06 -19.20 -4.43
N PHE A 1019 25.97 -19.41 -3.48
CA PHE A 1019 26.64 -18.35 -2.75
C PHE A 1019 28.10 -18.25 -3.21
N SER A 1020 28.54 -17.07 -3.63
CA SER A 1020 29.91 -16.80 -4.07
C SER A 1020 30.56 -15.77 -3.16
N VAL A 1021 31.82 -16.03 -2.78
CA VAL A 1021 32.69 -15.09 -2.07
C VAL A 1021 33.83 -14.70 -2.99
N ASN A 1022 33.90 -13.42 -3.35
CA ASN A 1022 35.00 -12.86 -4.11
C ASN A 1022 35.84 -11.96 -3.21
N VAL A 1023 37.15 -12.18 -3.21
CA VAL A 1023 38.12 -11.41 -2.43
C VAL A 1023 39.22 -10.83 -3.31
N SER A 1024 39.66 -9.63 -2.94
CA SER A 1024 40.80 -8.94 -3.54
C SER A 1024 41.62 -8.28 -2.43
N GLY A 1025 42.95 -8.26 -2.56
CA GLY A 1025 43.87 -7.62 -1.59
C GLY A 1025 44.05 -8.33 -0.25
N VAL A 1026 43.33 -9.44 -0.02
CA VAL A 1026 43.41 -10.28 1.17
C VAL A 1026 43.45 -11.75 0.77
N ASP A 1027 44.40 -12.48 1.34
CA ASP A 1027 44.47 -13.93 1.25
C ASP A 1027 43.62 -14.53 2.38
N LEU A 1028 42.48 -15.13 2.02
CA LEU A 1028 41.66 -15.85 2.99
C LEU A 1028 42.33 -17.16 3.40
N ALA A 1029 42.14 -17.56 4.66
CA ALA A 1029 42.54 -18.90 5.10
C ALA A 1029 41.68 -19.97 4.40
N THR A 1030 42.32 -20.90 3.70
CA THR A 1030 41.65 -21.98 2.95
C THR A 1030 42.16 -23.37 3.32
N ASP A 1031 41.32 -24.37 3.10
CA ASP A 1031 41.66 -25.80 3.15
C ASP A 1031 41.10 -26.54 1.92
N VAL A 1032 41.08 -27.88 1.97
CA VAL A 1032 40.55 -28.73 0.89
C VAL A 1032 39.05 -28.50 0.60
N ASN A 1033 38.34 -27.79 1.48
CA ASN A 1033 36.92 -27.44 1.38
C ASN A 1033 36.69 -25.92 1.15
N GLY A 1034 37.69 -25.18 0.66
CA GLY A 1034 37.58 -23.75 0.38
C GLY A 1034 37.92 -22.87 1.60
N ILE A 1035 37.24 -21.74 1.78
CA ILE A 1035 37.43 -20.83 2.92
C ILE A 1035 37.14 -21.53 4.25
N VAL A 1036 38.04 -21.36 5.22
CA VAL A 1036 37.88 -21.90 6.59
C VAL A 1036 36.94 -21.00 7.40
N PHE A 1037 35.69 -21.43 7.60
CA PHE A 1037 34.69 -20.73 8.40
C PHE A 1037 34.61 -21.23 9.85
N ARG A 1038 34.53 -20.32 10.82
CA ARG A 1038 34.13 -20.59 12.21
C ARG A 1038 32.64 -20.27 12.34
N SER A 1039 31.74 -21.24 12.11
CA SER A 1039 30.28 -21.00 12.13
C SER A 1039 29.62 -21.37 13.46
N LYS A 1040 28.59 -20.61 13.87
CA LYS A 1040 27.52 -21.06 14.77
C LYS A 1040 26.37 -21.55 13.90
N ARG A 1041 26.34 -22.85 13.57
CA ARG A 1041 25.26 -23.45 12.77
C ARG A 1041 23.98 -23.48 13.61
N LEU A 1042 22.99 -22.67 13.26
CA LEU A 1042 21.60 -22.94 13.67
C LEU A 1042 21.06 -24.08 12.77
N GLY A 1043 20.24 -24.96 13.34
CA GLY A 1043 20.00 -26.32 12.86
C GLY A 1043 19.70 -26.51 11.36
N GLY A 1044 20.26 -27.57 10.78
CA GLY A 1044 19.79 -28.21 9.54
C GLY A 1044 20.20 -27.58 8.19
N THR A 1045 20.67 -26.32 8.16
CA THR A 1045 21.11 -25.64 6.92
C THR A 1045 22.34 -26.33 6.30
N SER A 1046 22.25 -26.64 5.00
CA SER A 1046 23.36 -27.20 4.22
C SER A 1046 24.19 -26.08 3.60
N PHE A 1047 25.52 -26.20 3.70
CA PHE A 1047 26.47 -25.25 3.14
C PHE A 1047 27.68 -26.03 2.63
N ASN A 1048 27.77 -26.22 1.31
CA ASN A 1048 28.75 -27.12 0.70
C ASN A 1048 29.63 -26.38 -0.30
N TYR A 1049 30.94 -26.60 -0.22
CA TYR A 1049 31.89 -26.06 -1.18
C TYR A 1049 31.73 -26.73 -2.55
N VAL A 1050 31.79 -25.92 -3.60
CA VAL A 1050 31.67 -26.36 -5.00
C VAL A 1050 33.02 -26.27 -5.69
N SER A 1051 33.59 -25.07 -5.73
CA SER A 1051 34.84 -24.77 -6.43
C SER A 1051 35.40 -23.42 -5.99
N GLY A 1052 36.68 -23.20 -6.27
CA GLY A 1052 37.34 -21.93 -5.98
C GLY A 1052 38.80 -21.95 -6.36
N ASN A 1053 39.28 -20.81 -6.86
CA ASN A 1053 40.70 -20.56 -7.16
C ASN A 1053 40.95 -19.05 -7.24
N GLY A 1054 42.15 -18.59 -6.85
CA GLY A 1054 42.60 -17.21 -7.10
C GLY A 1054 41.68 -16.10 -6.56
N GLY A 1055 41.11 -16.26 -5.37
CA GLY A 1055 40.29 -15.22 -4.72
C GLY A 1055 38.79 -15.28 -4.99
N SER A 1056 38.28 -16.32 -5.67
CA SER A 1056 36.85 -16.57 -5.82
C SER A 1056 36.47 -17.96 -5.31
N TYR A 1057 35.43 -18.05 -4.49
CA TYR A 1057 34.97 -19.30 -3.85
C TYR A 1057 33.45 -19.43 -3.96
N THR A 1058 32.98 -20.58 -4.43
CA THR A 1058 31.56 -20.86 -4.65
C THR A 1058 31.06 -21.98 -3.75
N TYR A 1059 29.87 -21.77 -3.19
CA TYR A 1059 29.18 -22.66 -2.27
C TYR A 1059 27.73 -22.87 -2.71
N THR A 1060 27.17 -24.02 -2.35
CA THR A 1060 25.71 -24.23 -2.37
C THR A 1060 25.15 -24.04 -0.97
N VAL A 1061 24.05 -23.30 -0.88
CA VAL A 1061 23.28 -23.10 0.35
C VAL A 1061 21.94 -23.80 0.18
N GLY A 1062 21.52 -24.57 1.19
CA GLY A 1062 20.22 -25.23 1.20
C GLY A 1062 19.68 -25.35 2.62
N ASN A 1063 18.43 -25.77 2.75
CA ASN A 1063 17.71 -25.89 4.02
C ASN A 1063 17.74 -24.61 4.88
N LEU A 1064 17.53 -23.45 4.24
CA LEU A 1064 17.41 -22.15 4.91
C LEU A 1064 15.93 -21.75 4.92
N PRO A 1065 15.23 -21.90 6.06
CA PRO A 1065 13.79 -21.63 6.14
C PRO A 1065 13.49 -20.14 5.94
N ALA A 1066 12.26 -19.82 5.52
CA ALA A 1066 11.77 -18.45 5.48
C ALA A 1066 11.92 -17.77 6.85
N GLY A 1067 12.47 -16.55 6.86
CA GLY A 1067 12.86 -15.81 8.07
C GLY A 1067 14.15 -16.29 8.74
N GLY A 1068 14.78 -17.36 8.25
CA GLY A 1068 16.02 -17.92 8.80
C GLY A 1068 17.28 -17.19 8.31
N SER A 1069 18.39 -17.35 9.04
CA SER A 1069 19.70 -16.82 8.65
C SER A 1069 20.87 -17.77 8.96
N LEU A 1070 21.93 -17.64 8.16
CA LEU A 1070 23.21 -18.33 8.25
C LEU A 1070 24.30 -17.29 8.44
N THR A 1071 25.03 -17.35 9.55
CA THR A 1071 26.17 -16.45 9.84
C THR A 1071 27.49 -17.20 9.66
N LEU A 1072 28.38 -16.63 8.87
CA LEU A 1072 29.70 -17.15 8.51
C LEU A 1072 30.77 -16.17 8.99
N THR A 1073 31.73 -16.62 9.79
CA THR A 1073 32.90 -15.82 10.21
C THR A 1073 34.19 -16.48 9.75
N TYR A 1074 35.11 -15.73 9.16
CA TYR A 1074 36.32 -16.26 8.55
C TYR A 1074 37.45 -15.21 8.52
N VAL A 1075 38.69 -15.67 8.47
CA VAL A 1075 39.89 -14.83 8.65
C VAL A 1075 40.72 -14.82 7.38
N GLY A 1076 41.29 -13.67 7.06
CA GLY A 1076 42.29 -13.52 6.00
C GLY A 1076 43.47 -12.66 6.45
N THR A 1077 44.48 -12.57 5.59
CA THR A 1077 45.70 -11.78 5.79
C THR A 1077 45.86 -10.79 4.65
N MET A 1078 46.14 -9.53 4.95
CA MET A 1078 46.43 -8.52 3.93
C MET A 1078 47.65 -8.94 3.10
N SER A 1079 47.48 -9.15 1.80
CA SER A 1079 48.48 -9.83 0.96
C SER A 1079 48.95 -9.04 -0.27
N SER A 1080 48.30 -7.94 -0.62
CA SER A 1080 48.67 -7.14 -1.79
C SER A 1080 49.07 -5.69 -1.44
N THR A 1081 49.79 -5.04 -2.36
CA THR A 1081 50.11 -3.60 -2.30
C THR A 1081 48.93 -2.72 -2.75
N ALA A 1082 47.74 -3.29 -2.97
CA ALA A 1082 46.54 -2.51 -3.24
C ALA A 1082 46.15 -1.72 -1.98
N SER A 1083 45.51 -0.57 -2.17
CA SER A 1083 45.10 0.32 -1.08
C SER A 1083 44.06 -0.28 -0.12
N SER A 1084 43.44 -1.42 -0.48
CA SER A 1084 42.45 -2.10 0.36
C SER A 1084 42.28 -3.58 0.02
N GLY A 1085 41.88 -4.36 1.01
CA GLY A 1085 41.27 -5.66 0.91
C GLY A 1085 39.74 -5.59 0.81
N VAL A 1086 39.13 -6.22 -0.18
CA VAL A 1086 37.67 -6.23 -0.38
C VAL A 1086 37.17 -7.66 -0.37
N ASN A 1087 36.03 -7.88 0.27
CA ASN A 1087 35.30 -9.14 0.26
C ASN A 1087 33.85 -8.89 -0.15
N VAL A 1088 33.39 -9.58 -1.18
CA VAL A 1088 32.03 -9.51 -1.68
C VAL A 1088 31.39 -10.89 -1.58
N GLY A 1089 30.34 -11.00 -0.77
CA GLY A 1089 29.43 -12.14 -0.76
C GLY A 1089 28.26 -11.86 -1.71
N HIS A 1090 27.92 -12.82 -2.55
CA HIS A 1090 26.78 -12.74 -3.46
C HIS A 1090 25.99 -14.05 -3.40
N ILE A 1091 24.69 -13.98 -3.14
CA ILE A 1091 23.79 -15.13 -3.18
C ILE A 1091 22.77 -15.01 -4.32
N LEU A 1092 22.68 -16.09 -5.10
CA LEU A 1092 21.69 -16.28 -6.14
C LEU A 1092 20.72 -17.39 -5.71
N PRO A 1093 19.40 -17.12 -5.66
CA PRO A 1093 18.42 -18.17 -5.51
C PRO A 1093 18.51 -19.20 -6.66
N PRO A 1094 18.09 -20.46 -6.44
CA PRO A 1094 17.97 -21.44 -7.52
C PRO A 1094 16.95 -20.99 -8.56
N PRO A 1095 17.21 -21.19 -9.87
CA PRO A 1095 16.20 -20.96 -10.89
C PRO A 1095 14.92 -21.75 -10.62
N PRO A 1096 13.73 -21.15 -10.78
CA PRO A 1096 13.48 -19.89 -11.49
C PRO A 1096 13.32 -18.67 -10.55
N TYR A 1097 13.66 -18.81 -9.26
CA TYR A 1097 13.59 -17.71 -8.30
C TYR A 1097 14.71 -16.69 -8.54
N VAL A 1098 14.38 -15.41 -8.37
CA VAL A 1098 15.34 -14.30 -8.50
C VAL A 1098 15.17 -13.32 -7.34
N ASN A 1099 16.28 -12.75 -6.89
CA ASN A 1099 16.24 -11.62 -5.97
C ASN A 1099 15.74 -10.39 -6.74
N ASN A 1100 14.48 -10.00 -6.54
CA ASN A 1100 13.84 -8.84 -7.17
C ASN A 1100 14.53 -7.49 -6.85
N ASP A 1101 15.45 -7.49 -5.88
CA ASP A 1101 16.34 -6.38 -5.56
C ASP A 1101 17.77 -6.89 -5.52
N VAL A 1102 18.56 -6.36 -6.45
CA VAL A 1102 19.91 -6.79 -6.78
C VAL A 1102 20.90 -6.42 -5.68
N HIS A 1103 20.55 -5.51 -4.79
CA HIS A 1103 21.39 -5.15 -3.64
C HIS A 1103 21.16 -6.05 -2.43
N ARG A 1104 20.03 -6.79 -2.39
CA ARG A 1104 19.74 -7.70 -1.28
C ARG A 1104 20.62 -8.93 -1.37
N GLY A 1105 20.82 -9.49 -2.56
CA GLY A 1105 21.69 -10.66 -2.74
C GLY A 1105 23.19 -10.39 -2.53
N TYR A 1106 23.61 -9.13 -2.35
CA TYR A 1106 25.03 -8.75 -2.32
C TYR A 1106 25.40 -8.07 -1.00
N GLY A 1107 26.48 -8.53 -0.38
CA GLY A 1107 27.09 -7.88 0.78
C GLY A 1107 28.59 -7.71 0.58
N ALA A 1108 29.08 -6.48 0.64
CA ALA A 1108 30.50 -6.16 0.52
C ALA A 1108 31.08 -5.63 1.84
N ALA A 1109 32.33 -5.99 2.12
CA ALA A 1109 33.09 -5.52 3.27
C ALA A 1109 34.53 -5.16 2.83
N GLN A 1110 35.00 -3.98 3.23
CA GLN A 1110 36.30 -3.46 2.82
C GLN A 1110 37.17 -3.15 4.05
N THR A 1111 38.45 -3.50 3.96
CA THR A 1111 39.49 -3.16 4.93
C THR A 1111 40.64 -2.46 4.22
N PHE A 1112 41.10 -1.32 4.72
CA PHE A 1112 42.10 -0.48 4.06
C PHE A 1112 43.52 -0.82 4.51
N LEU A 1113 44.48 -0.70 3.61
CA LEU A 1113 45.89 -0.90 3.94
C LEU A 1113 46.46 0.34 4.64
N MET A 1114 46.95 0.17 5.87
CA MET A 1114 47.63 1.23 6.62
C MET A 1114 49.09 1.35 6.14
N PRO A 1115 49.53 2.52 5.65
CA PRO A 1115 50.93 2.73 5.33
C PRO A 1115 51.77 2.75 6.61
N VAL A 1116 52.88 2.00 6.61
CA VAL A 1116 53.84 1.97 7.71
C VAL A 1116 55.08 2.72 7.24
N MET A 1117 55.42 3.82 7.92
CA MET A 1117 56.65 4.56 7.64
C MET A 1117 57.84 3.76 8.15
N ILE A 1118 58.77 3.42 7.25
CA ILE A 1118 60.06 2.85 7.65
C ILE A 1118 60.95 4.01 8.12
N GLN A 1119 61.55 3.89 9.30
CA GLN A 1119 62.44 4.93 9.83
C GLN A 1119 63.58 5.17 8.83
N PRO A 1120 63.78 6.41 8.33
CA PRO A 1120 64.89 6.69 7.44
C PRO A 1120 66.22 6.55 8.21
N TYR A 1121 67.24 5.96 7.58
CA TYR A 1121 68.59 5.88 8.16
C TYR A 1121 69.14 7.28 8.45
N ASP A 1122 69.88 7.45 9.56
CA ASP A 1122 70.59 8.69 9.87
C ASP A 1122 71.67 8.96 8.81
N ASP A 1123 71.84 10.23 8.39
CA ASP A 1123 72.84 10.61 7.39
C ASP A 1123 73.37 12.02 7.65
N HIS A 1124 74.58 12.32 7.18
CA HIS A 1124 75.26 13.59 7.37
C HIS A 1124 75.18 14.47 6.11
N THR A 1125 74.83 15.76 6.28
CA THR A 1125 74.79 16.76 5.19
C THR A 1125 75.68 17.97 5.49
N CYS A 1126 76.12 18.67 4.44
CA CYS A 1126 76.92 19.90 4.53
C CYS A 1126 76.03 21.16 4.50
N SER A 1127 76.47 22.22 5.17
CA SER A 1127 75.77 23.52 5.20
C SER A 1127 75.59 24.09 3.78
N GLY A 1128 74.35 24.42 3.41
CA GLY A 1128 74.01 25.05 2.13
C GLY A 1128 73.62 24.11 1.00
N VAL A 1129 73.55 22.78 1.24
CA VAL A 1129 73.11 21.79 0.25
C VAL A 1129 71.72 21.26 0.63
N ALA A 1130 70.81 21.18 -0.35
CA ALA A 1130 69.46 20.65 -0.15
C ALA A 1130 69.50 19.17 0.26
N LEU A 1131 68.79 18.83 1.33
CA LEU A 1131 68.66 17.45 1.80
C LEU A 1131 67.70 16.69 0.88
N ASN A 1132 68.24 15.99 -0.13
CA ASN A 1132 67.46 15.09 -0.97
C ASN A 1132 67.35 13.71 -0.31
N LYS A 1133 66.38 13.53 0.61
CA LYS A 1133 65.96 12.20 1.07
C LYS A 1133 64.56 11.89 0.55
N GLY A 1134 64.41 10.72 -0.08
CA GLY A 1134 63.10 10.13 -0.34
C GLY A 1134 62.58 9.41 0.90
N PHE A 1135 61.29 9.53 1.18
CA PHE A 1135 60.59 8.68 2.15
C PHE A 1135 60.08 7.44 1.39
N SER A 1136 60.25 6.24 1.97
CA SER A 1136 59.74 4.97 1.43
C SER A 1136 58.60 4.44 2.28
#